data_AF-A0A8H6HUQ0-F1
#
_entry.id   AF-A0A8H6HUQ0-F1
#
_cell.length_a   1.000
_cell.length_b   1.000
_cell.length_c   1.000
_cell.angle_alpha   90.00
_cell.angle_beta   90.00
_cell.angle_gamma   90.00
#
_symmetry.space_group_name_H-M   'P 1'
#
loop_
_entity.id
_entity.type
_entity.pdbx_description
1 polymer ?
#
loop_
_entity_poly.entity_id
_entity_poly.type
_entity_poly.pdbx_seq_one_letter_code
_entity_poly.pdbx_strand_id
1 'polypeptide(L)'
;MRETKALKEQNESVQRALERAMVQRDGAQAQAEEGRSALREAQSEAEELRRGLEERSKRLMEVQREAESAESARREGESRVEVLNGQVVEKEKENARLREEVQRFKERFQSVSESVDKRWASFLELEERHQALLAEVAGLRSMAKDLSSTASEAMDTTKKVSEDGGWVSIMRESKGVIVDLNRQLESSKEVTTILRDKLHHLASVVAESKARVEELEQEKRTSFAKLHQDYEELKTQYERSASLEVKVEQLTDRLVAREMESFDYLATAVGVEERLEAAKTEVERLNGLVSQLDGELVDLRKAKEEYLTKMLAAQEVTNAKDNEIIALRTQIKAANESKAEVRALWLEAKKTIGEKDEELLKRDVNPELEDRVKVLTSQLETVQADLRSLEGKYARSLLDLNAAVNESEKMRARYEEVVAASATQARLFEDQKEMQRAAYEKMAEEKEAYDKKRVTTLEETVAKITEANRALQEEKKRLQERSESDTKLLVQSLNTEKAANAEWTAWSAKIDKMIEEKGFLQAALDDCRADLALAREEREQFRSAISEECSSALVERFASELKISRKESEAQELRAVAAERTITTLERELSSEKALVATLMAEHENTRAALALEEERRENLAPMDGLDDLRSQIETLSLENLQLKERALTILKRYHAGSLTDAEKELVRYVILTAESGNADVLVQKDQEIKSRDTKLAQLQQRVNDLEKKLAHELRKGAGGANTTTIVNLKSLMSSSPRDQVMGDLSVVRNTQNVPFKTPPNQRMLAPSAAVHKPVENVAGPSTHVTAKEPPQTKFARLAQMSEDDDDVPLSSLTSVSRRSEDKPESKPKRMRLMSSSPPARPVPAPAQTTKRRTKNGTSTKRGTRAGATVGADKKASQVEEVGKSRTLKRK
;
A
#
# COMPACT_ATOMS: atom_id res chain seq x y z
N MET A 1 -43.32 -82.48 3.71
CA MET A 1 -42.08 -82.80 2.94
C MET A 1 -41.94 -82.00 1.65
N ARG A 2 -42.79 -82.17 0.61
CA ARG A 2 -42.68 -81.33 -0.61
C ARG A 2 -43.09 -79.88 -0.36
N GLU A 3 -44.27 -79.65 0.22
CA GLU A 3 -44.76 -78.31 0.56
C GLU A 3 -43.83 -77.59 1.53
N THR A 4 -43.34 -78.27 2.56
CA THR A 4 -42.35 -77.74 3.52
C THR A 4 -41.02 -77.35 2.86
N LYS A 5 -40.67 -77.91 1.69
CA LYS A 5 -39.50 -77.49 0.90
C LYS A 5 -39.84 -76.26 0.03
N ALA A 6 -41.00 -76.27 -0.63
CA ALA A 6 -41.48 -75.14 -1.42
C ALA A 6 -41.70 -73.87 -0.57
N LEU A 7 -42.29 -73.99 0.61
CA LEU A 7 -42.44 -72.91 1.59
C LEU A 7 -41.08 -72.38 2.07
N LYS A 8 -40.07 -73.25 2.25
CA LYS A 8 -38.71 -72.81 2.59
C LYS A 8 -38.08 -72.04 1.44
N GLU A 9 -38.16 -72.55 0.22
CA GLU A 9 -37.62 -71.90 -0.99
C GLU A 9 -38.30 -70.55 -1.27
N GLN A 10 -39.62 -70.46 -1.05
CA GLN A 10 -40.38 -69.22 -1.11
C GLN A 10 -39.94 -68.24 -0.02
N ASN A 11 -39.80 -68.69 1.24
CA ASN A 11 -39.39 -67.82 2.35
C ASN A 11 -37.96 -67.30 2.16
N GLU A 12 -37.01 -68.15 1.72
CA GLU A 12 -35.67 -67.70 1.32
C GLU A 12 -35.70 -66.72 0.14
N SER A 13 -36.63 -66.87 -0.81
CA SER A 13 -36.79 -65.93 -1.94
C SER A 13 -37.36 -64.59 -1.48
N VAL A 14 -38.30 -64.59 -0.53
CA VAL A 14 -38.84 -63.37 0.10
C VAL A 14 -37.77 -62.69 0.94
N GLN A 15 -36.98 -63.45 1.70
CA GLN A 15 -35.87 -62.92 2.49
C GLN A 15 -34.80 -62.28 1.57
N ARG A 16 -34.39 -62.95 0.49
CA ARG A 16 -33.49 -62.40 -0.53
C ARG A 16 -34.09 -61.22 -1.32
N ALA A 17 -35.41 -61.02 -1.29
CA ALA A 17 -36.05 -59.81 -1.84
C ALA A 17 -36.04 -58.67 -0.82
N LEU A 18 -36.33 -58.95 0.45
CA LEU A 18 -36.28 -58.01 1.56
C LEU A 18 -34.85 -57.47 1.79
N GLU A 19 -33.84 -58.33 1.76
CA GLU A 19 -32.42 -57.93 1.86
C GLU A 19 -32.03 -56.96 0.73
N ARG A 20 -32.43 -57.24 -0.52
CA ARG A 20 -32.21 -56.32 -1.65
C ARG A 20 -32.98 -55.01 -1.51
N ALA A 21 -34.23 -55.05 -1.01
CA ALA A 21 -35.02 -53.85 -0.75
C ALA A 21 -34.43 -52.98 0.37
N MET A 22 -33.86 -53.58 1.42
CA MET A 22 -33.13 -52.85 2.46
C MET A 22 -31.85 -52.22 1.90
N VAL A 23 -31.03 -52.97 1.16
CA VAL A 23 -29.82 -52.40 0.50
C VAL A 23 -30.17 -51.25 -0.46
N GLN A 24 -31.28 -51.34 -1.19
CA GLN A 24 -31.77 -50.26 -2.05
C GLN A 24 -32.28 -49.06 -1.25
N ARG A 25 -33.03 -49.28 -0.15
CA ARG A 25 -33.47 -48.22 0.77
C ARG A 25 -32.26 -47.51 1.37
N ASP A 26 -31.29 -48.25 1.87
CA ASP A 26 -30.14 -47.72 2.60
C ASP A 26 -29.19 -46.96 1.65
N GLY A 27 -29.02 -47.44 0.41
CA GLY A 27 -28.35 -46.69 -0.66
C GLY A 27 -29.09 -45.40 -1.04
N ALA A 28 -30.43 -45.43 -1.13
CA ALA A 28 -31.23 -44.24 -1.39
C ALA A 28 -31.22 -43.24 -0.21
N GLN A 29 -31.14 -43.73 1.03
CA GLN A 29 -30.95 -42.89 2.21
C GLN A 29 -29.57 -42.23 2.22
N ALA A 30 -28.51 -42.98 1.92
CA ALA A 30 -27.16 -42.42 1.78
C ALA A 30 -27.09 -41.33 0.70
N GLN A 31 -27.66 -41.56 -0.48
CA GLN A 31 -27.76 -40.55 -1.54
C GLN A 31 -28.61 -39.33 -1.13
N ALA A 32 -29.67 -39.53 -0.35
CA ALA A 32 -30.48 -38.44 0.18
C ALA A 32 -29.77 -37.64 1.30
N GLU A 33 -28.83 -38.25 2.02
CA GLU A 33 -27.99 -37.58 3.02
C GLU A 33 -26.82 -36.84 2.36
N GLU A 34 -26.16 -37.43 1.37
CA GLU A 34 -25.16 -36.79 0.50
C GLU A 34 -25.74 -35.57 -0.23
N GLY A 35 -26.95 -35.70 -0.80
CA GLY A 35 -27.68 -34.57 -1.39
C GLY A 35 -28.05 -33.47 -0.37
N ARG A 36 -28.17 -33.81 0.92
CA ARG A 36 -28.42 -32.84 2.00
C ARG A 36 -27.16 -32.17 2.52
N SER A 37 -26.00 -32.84 2.52
CA SER A 37 -24.72 -32.17 2.83
C SER A 37 -24.35 -31.21 1.69
N ALA A 38 -24.40 -31.65 0.43
CA ALA A 38 -24.12 -30.79 -0.72
C ALA A 38 -25.05 -29.57 -0.79
N LEU A 39 -26.34 -29.72 -0.42
CA LEU A 39 -27.28 -28.59 -0.34
C LEU A 39 -26.92 -27.60 0.79
N ARG A 40 -26.43 -28.08 1.94
CA ARG A 40 -25.99 -27.21 3.05
C ARG A 40 -24.69 -26.48 2.72
N GLU A 41 -23.75 -27.16 2.07
CA GLU A 41 -22.50 -26.58 1.57
C GLU A 41 -22.81 -25.44 0.59
N ALA A 42 -23.60 -25.71 -0.45
CA ALA A 42 -24.05 -24.70 -1.41
C ALA A 42 -24.86 -23.55 -0.77
N GLN A 43 -25.62 -23.81 0.31
CA GLN A 43 -26.28 -22.76 1.08
C GLN A 43 -25.27 -21.89 1.85
N SER A 44 -24.26 -22.48 2.47
CA SER A 44 -23.20 -21.73 3.17
C SER A 44 -22.35 -20.89 2.22
N GLU A 45 -21.96 -21.43 1.06
CA GLU A 45 -21.29 -20.68 -0.01
C GLU A 45 -22.15 -19.51 -0.51
N ALA A 46 -23.45 -19.72 -0.71
CA ALA A 46 -24.37 -18.65 -1.11
C ALA A 46 -24.52 -17.55 -0.05
N GLU A 47 -24.44 -17.87 1.24
CA GLU A 47 -24.43 -16.88 2.32
C GLU A 47 -23.09 -16.14 2.43
N GLU A 48 -21.96 -16.80 2.16
CA GLU A 48 -20.64 -16.16 2.09
C GLU A 48 -20.52 -15.22 0.90
N LEU A 49 -21.00 -15.64 -0.28
CA LEU A 49 -21.06 -14.78 -1.46
C LEU A 49 -21.99 -13.58 -1.24
N ARG A 50 -23.10 -13.73 -0.51
CA ARG A 50 -23.95 -12.60 -0.10
C ARG A 50 -23.23 -11.64 0.85
N ARG A 51 -22.60 -12.14 1.91
CA ARG A 51 -21.80 -11.33 2.85
C ARG A 51 -20.69 -10.57 2.12
N GLY A 52 -19.94 -11.24 1.24
CA GLY A 52 -18.89 -10.61 0.42
C GLY A 52 -19.42 -9.57 -0.58
N LEU A 53 -20.65 -9.73 -1.09
CA LEU A 53 -21.30 -8.74 -1.96
C LEU A 53 -21.77 -7.52 -1.16
N GLU A 54 -22.35 -7.72 0.03
CA GLU A 54 -22.70 -6.63 0.95
C GLU A 54 -21.47 -5.83 1.42
N GLU A 55 -20.36 -6.49 1.73
CA GLU A 55 -19.10 -5.82 2.05
C GLU A 55 -18.55 -5.00 0.88
N ARG A 56 -18.55 -5.56 -0.34
CA ARG A 56 -18.15 -4.83 -1.54
C ARG A 56 -19.07 -3.63 -1.81
N SER A 57 -20.36 -3.77 -1.54
CA SER A 57 -21.32 -2.68 -1.65
C SER A 57 -21.06 -1.57 -0.62
N LYS A 58 -20.74 -1.91 0.64
CA LYS A 58 -20.33 -0.94 1.68
C LYS A 58 -19.07 -0.19 1.26
N ARG A 59 -18.01 -0.90 0.85
CA ARG A 59 -16.76 -0.30 0.38
C ARG A 59 -16.96 0.61 -0.84
N LEU A 60 -17.87 0.27 -1.75
CA LEU A 60 -18.22 1.11 -2.91
C LEU A 60 -18.92 2.41 -2.46
N MET A 61 -19.85 2.33 -1.51
CA MET A 61 -20.50 3.52 -0.92
C MET A 61 -19.52 4.40 -0.13
N GLU A 62 -18.53 3.80 0.55
CA GLU A 62 -17.45 4.51 1.25
C GLU A 62 -16.55 5.25 0.25
N VAL A 63 -16.06 4.57 -0.79
CA VAL A 63 -15.27 5.19 -1.87
C VAL A 63 -16.06 6.26 -2.63
N GLN A 64 -17.37 6.09 -2.84
CA GLN A 64 -18.21 7.13 -3.43
C GLN A 64 -18.28 8.37 -2.51
N ARG A 65 -18.45 8.18 -1.20
CA ARG A 65 -18.48 9.27 -0.22
C ARG A 65 -17.15 10.00 -0.12
N GLU A 66 -16.03 9.29 -0.22
CA GLU A 66 -14.69 9.86 -0.30
C GLU A 66 -14.49 10.66 -1.59
N ALA A 67 -14.97 10.16 -2.73
CA ALA A 67 -14.94 10.87 -4.01
C ALA A 67 -15.80 12.15 -3.97
N GLU A 68 -17.02 12.09 -3.43
CA GLU A 68 -17.88 13.27 -3.22
C GLU A 68 -17.21 14.33 -2.32
N SER A 69 -16.52 13.88 -1.26
CA SER A 69 -15.74 14.77 -0.37
C SER A 69 -14.53 15.38 -1.08
N ALA A 70 -13.80 14.59 -1.88
CA ALA A 70 -12.66 15.05 -2.66
C ALA A 70 -13.07 16.04 -3.75
N GLU A 71 -14.23 15.85 -4.39
CA GLU A 71 -14.77 16.84 -5.32
C GLU A 71 -15.18 18.15 -4.62
N SER A 72 -15.72 18.10 -3.38
CA SER A 72 -16.02 19.33 -2.61
C SER A 72 -14.73 20.11 -2.33
N ALA A 73 -13.72 19.43 -1.78
CA ALA A 73 -12.41 20.03 -1.52
C ALA A 73 -11.74 20.57 -2.80
N ARG A 74 -11.92 19.89 -3.95
CA ARG A 74 -11.47 20.39 -5.26
C ARG A 74 -12.21 21.66 -5.67
N ARG A 75 -13.54 21.72 -5.56
CA ARG A 75 -14.34 22.92 -5.90
C ARG A 75 -13.98 24.12 -5.02
N GLU A 76 -13.73 23.88 -3.73
CA GLU A 76 -13.23 24.90 -2.80
C GLU A 76 -11.82 25.37 -3.17
N GLY A 77 -10.94 24.46 -3.60
CA GLY A 77 -9.62 24.78 -4.15
C GLY A 77 -9.68 25.62 -5.43
N GLU A 78 -10.53 25.23 -6.39
CA GLU A 78 -10.75 25.96 -7.65
C GLU A 78 -11.30 27.37 -7.39
N SER A 79 -12.27 27.52 -6.49
CA SER A 79 -12.79 28.84 -6.07
C SER A 79 -11.71 29.69 -5.37
N ARG A 80 -10.86 29.09 -4.53
CA ARG A 80 -9.74 29.81 -3.89
C ARG A 80 -8.69 30.27 -4.91
N VAL A 81 -8.44 29.49 -5.96
CA VAL A 81 -7.57 29.89 -7.08
C VAL A 81 -8.18 31.03 -7.89
N GLU A 82 -9.49 31.00 -8.16
CA GLU A 82 -10.21 32.10 -8.84
C GLU A 82 -10.10 33.42 -8.06
N VAL A 83 -10.30 33.39 -6.73
CA VAL A 83 -10.14 34.56 -5.85
C VAL A 83 -8.70 35.09 -5.85
N LEU A 84 -7.70 34.20 -5.80
CA LEU A 84 -6.28 34.60 -5.85
C LEU A 84 -5.90 35.21 -7.21
N ASN A 85 -6.36 34.63 -8.32
CA ASN A 85 -6.17 35.21 -9.66
C ASN A 85 -6.82 36.60 -9.77
N GLY A 86 -8.01 36.79 -9.19
CA GLY A 86 -8.64 38.11 -9.08
C GLY A 86 -7.76 39.13 -8.35
N GLN A 87 -7.17 38.74 -7.21
CA GLN A 87 -6.25 39.59 -6.44
C GLN A 87 -4.95 39.91 -7.19
N VAL A 88 -4.38 38.94 -7.92
CA VAL A 88 -3.21 39.16 -8.78
C VAL A 88 -3.53 40.18 -9.87
N VAL A 89 -4.65 40.02 -10.58
CA VAL A 89 -5.08 40.95 -11.64
C VAL A 89 -5.40 42.36 -11.11
N GLU A 90 -5.91 42.49 -9.87
CA GLU A 90 -6.03 43.79 -9.21
C GLU A 90 -4.66 44.41 -8.88
N LYS A 91 -3.71 43.60 -8.37
CA LYS A 91 -2.35 44.06 -8.05
C LYS A 91 -1.51 44.40 -9.29
N GLU A 92 -1.75 43.76 -10.42
CA GLU A 92 -1.17 44.14 -11.72
C GLU A 92 -1.70 45.49 -12.19
N LYS A 93 -3.01 45.74 -12.07
CA LYS A 93 -3.62 47.05 -12.39
C LYS A 93 -3.15 48.16 -11.45
N GLU A 94 -2.96 47.87 -10.17
CA GLU A 94 -2.40 48.81 -9.19
C GLU A 94 -0.94 49.13 -9.53
N ASN A 95 -0.11 48.12 -9.81
CA ASN A 95 1.27 48.34 -10.28
C ASN A 95 1.35 49.10 -11.61
N ALA A 96 0.43 48.87 -12.54
CA ALA A 96 0.36 49.64 -13.79
C ALA A 96 0.08 51.13 -13.52
N ARG A 97 -0.89 51.44 -12.65
CA ARG A 97 -1.18 52.82 -12.22
C ARG A 97 0.00 53.48 -11.51
N LEU A 98 0.66 52.76 -10.60
CA LEU A 98 1.85 53.27 -9.90
C LEU A 98 3.01 53.54 -10.87
N ARG A 99 3.21 52.71 -11.89
CA ARG A 99 4.19 52.96 -12.97
C ARG A 99 3.84 54.19 -13.80
N GLU A 100 2.58 54.40 -14.14
CA GLU A 100 2.13 55.64 -14.79
C GLU A 100 2.35 56.87 -13.90
N GLU A 101 2.02 56.79 -12.61
CA GLU A 101 2.21 57.91 -11.67
C GLU A 101 3.70 58.24 -11.50
N VAL A 102 4.58 57.24 -11.34
CA VAL A 102 6.04 57.43 -11.32
C VAL A 102 6.56 58.06 -12.61
N GLN A 103 6.05 57.66 -13.78
CA GLN A 103 6.41 58.26 -15.06
C GLN A 103 5.96 59.73 -15.15
N ARG A 104 4.73 60.05 -14.73
CA ARG A 104 4.24 61.45 -14.64
C ARG A 104 5.06 62.27 -13.64
N PHE A 105 5.50 61.71 -12.52
CA PHE A 105 6.39 62.38 -11.58
C PHE A 105 7.77 62.65 -12.18
N LYS A 106 8.32 61.71 -12.95
CA LYS A 106 9.58 61.88 -13.68
C LYS A 106 9.50 62.99 -14.72
N GLU A 107 8.41 63.05 -15.49
CA GLU A 107 8.12 64.12 -16.45
C GLU A 107 7.96 65.49 -15.77
N ARG A 108 7.23 65.55 -14.65
CA ARG A 108 7.13 66.77 -13.82
C ARG A 108 8.50 67.21 -13.29
N PHE A 109 9.31 66.28 -12.78
CA PHE A 109 10.65 66.58 -12.25
C PHE A 109 11.58 67.11 -13.35
N GLN A 110 11.57 66.50 -14.54
CA GLN A 110 12.33 66.97 -15.69
C GLN A 110 11.89 68.38 -16.11
N SER A 111 10.57 68.64 -16.18
CA SER A 111 10.03 69.97 -16.47
C SER A 111 10.42 71.03 -15.42
N VAL A 112 10.49 70.65 -14.14
CA VAL A 112 10.99 71.52 -13.06
C VAL A 112 12.49 71.76 -13.19
N SER A 113 13.30 70.74 -13.50
CA SER A 113 14.75 70.90 -13.75
C SER A 113 14.97 71.91 -14.87
N GLU A 114 14.36 71.70 -16.04
CA GLU A 114 14.45 72.65 -17.15
C GLU A 114 13.99 74.06 -16.78
N SER A 115 13.02 74.21 -15.88
CA SER A 115 12.56 75.51 -15.38
C SER A 115 13.59 76.18 -14.45
N VAL A 116 14.29 75.39 -13.62
CA VAL A 116 15.42 75.85 -12.80
C VAL A 116 16.59 76.24 -13.69
N ASP A 117 16.94 75.44 -14.70
CA ASP A 117 18.03 75.73 -15.64
C ASP A 117 17.76 77.01 -16.45
N LYS A 118 16.53 77.19 -16.95
CA LYS A 118 16.09 78.42 -17.64
C LYS A 118 16.11 79.64 -16.71
N ARG A 119 15.75 79.47 -15.42
CA ARG A 119 15.86 80.54 -14.41
C ARG A 119 17.31 80.87 -14.09
N TRP A 120 18.18 79.88 -13.99
CA TRP A 120 19.61 80.07 -13.74
C TRP A 120 20.29 80.83 -14.89
N ALA A 121 20.00 80.45 -16.14
CA ALA A 121 20.44 81.21 -17.32
C ALA A 121 19.94 82.67 -17.28
N SER A 122 18.66 82.90 -16.95
CA SER A 122 18.12 84.27 -16.81
C SER A 122 18.73 85.08 -15.66
N PHE A 123 19.19 84.40 -14.60
CA PHE A 123 19.91 85.03 -13.49
C PHE A 123 21.32 85.45 -13.93
N LEU A 124 22.04 84.59 -14.67
CA LEU A 124 23.35 84.92 -15.23
C LEU A 124 23.26 86.10 -16.21
N GLU A 125 22.27 86.13 -17.12
CA GLU A 125 22.05 87.31 -17.97
C GLU A 125 21.75 88.58 -17.15
N LEU A 126 21.02 88.46 -16.03
CA LEU A 126 20.71 89.58 -15.16
C LEU A 126 21.95 90.06 -14.39
N GLU A 127 22.84 89.15 -14.00
CA GLU A 127 24.12 89.45 -13.39
C GLU A 127 25.05 90.17 -14.38
N GLU A 128 25.19 89.69 -15.63
CA GLU A 128 25.93 90.39 -16.69
C GLU A 128 25.38 91.79 -16.95
N ARG A 129 24.06 91.94 -17.07
CA ARG A 129 23.41 93.26 -17.21
C ARG A 129 23.65 94.15 -15.99
N HIS A 130 23.67 93.60 -14.78
CA HIS A 130 23.98 94.36 -13.57
C HIS A 130 25.44 94.83 -13.54
N GLN A 131 26.39 93.97 -13.90
CA GLN A 131 27.81 94.33 -14.02
C GLN A 131 28.02 95.40 -15.10
N ALA A 132 27.34 95.31 -16.25
CA ALA A 132 27.36 96.35 -17.28
C ALA A 132 26.81 97.70 -16.78
N LEU A 133 25.68 97.70 -16.06
CA LEU A 133 25.12 98.91 -15.45
C LEU A 133 26.03 99.49 -14.35
N LEU A 134 26.74 98.67 -13.57
CA LEU A 134 27.73 99.14 -12.61
C LEU A 134 28.92 99.83 -13.30
N ALA A 135 29.38 99.30 -14.45
CA ALA A 135 30.41 99.93 -15.27
C ALA A 135 29.93 101.25 -15.91
N GLU A 136 28.69 101.30 -16.40
CA GLU A 136 28.08 102.52 -16.94
C GLU A 136 27.94 103.59 -15.85
N VAL A 137 27.46 103.23 -14.65
CA VAL A 137 27.39 104.14 -13.49
C VAL A 137 28.78 104.64 -13.07
N ALA A 138 29.84 103.83 -13.21
CA ALA A 138 31.21 104.27 -12.98
C ALA A 138 31.67 105.32 -14.03
N GLY A 139 31.36 105.11 -15.31
CA GLY A 139 31.64 106.07 -16.40
C GLY A 139 30.83 107.36 -16.30
N LEU A 140 29.56 107.28 -15.88
CA LEU A 140 28.74 108.46 -15.59
C LEU A 140 29.26 109.24 -14.38
N ARG A 141 29.84 108.56 -13.37
CA ARG A 141 30.50 109.22 -12.24
C ARG A 141 31.79 109.94 -12.62
N SER A 142 32.58 109.45 -13.58
CA SER A 142 33.71 110.23 -14.11
C SER A 142 33.22 111.43 -14.92
N MET A 143 32.29 111.24 -15.86
CA MET A 143 31.73 112.36 -16.65
C MET A 143 31.10 113.46 -15.77
N ALA A 144 30.40 113.09 -14.70
CA ALA A 144 29.85 114.06 -13.73
C ALA A 144 30.95 114.83 -12.97
N LYS A 145 32.11 114.20 -12.72
CA LYS A 145 33.27 114.85 -12.09
C LYS A 145 33.94 115.82 -13.07
N ASP A 146 34.09 115.44 -14.33
CA ASP A 146 34.71 116.25 -15.38
C ASP A 146 33.84 117.48 -15.71
N LEU A 147 32.51 117.31 -15.72
CA LEU A 147 31.51 118.38 -15.76
C LEU A 147 31.57 119.30 -14.52
N SER A 148 31.85 118.76 -13.34
CA SER A 148 32.03 119.57 -12.13
C SER A 148 33.25 120.49 -12.20
N SER A 149 34.34 120.06 -12.85
CA SER A 149 35.51 120.93 -13.10
C SER A 149 35.20 122.03 -14.12
N THR A 150 34.63 121.69 -15.27
CA THR A 150 34.31 122.68 -16.32
C THR A 150 33.23 123.68 -15.89
N ALA A 151 32.26 123.26 -15.06
CA ALA A 151 31.31 124.19 -14.43
C ALA A 151 32.00 125.18 -13.46
N SER A 152 33.09 124.78 -12.79
CA SER A 152 33.87 125.68 -11.94
C SER A 152 34.63 126.73 -12.76
N GLU A 153 35.20 126.35 -13.91
CA GLU A 153 35.90 127.28 -14.81
C GLU A 153 34.93 128.30 -15.47
N ALA A 154 33.68 127.89 -15.71
CA ALA A 154 32.61 128.79 -16.16
C ALA A 154 32.16 129.81 -15.09
N MET A 155 32.26 129.45 -13.80
CA MET A 155 31.94 130.36 -12.68
C MET A 155 33.01 131.45 -12.49
N ASP A 156 34.29 131.14 -12.69
CA ASP A 156 35.37 132.13 -12.54
C ASP A 156 35.48 133.10 -13.74
N THR A 157 35.08 132.67 -14.93
CA THR A 157 35.09 133.52 -16.14
C THR A 157 33.92 134.50 -16.18
N THR A 158 32.74 134.13 -15.67
CA THR A 158 31.57 135.03 -15.59
C THR A 158 31.71 136.14 -14.54
N LYS A 159 32.67 136.04 -13.62
CA LYS A 159 32.89 136.97 -12.50
C LYS A 159 33.64 138.27 -12.87
N LYS A 160 33.91 138.54 -14.15
CA LYS A 160 34.81 139.63 -14.61
C LYS A 160 34.20 140.63 -15.62
N VAL A 161 32.88 140.61 -15.85
CA VAL A 161 32.24 141.42 -16.90
C VAL A 161 30.98 142.14 -16.40
N SER A 162 31.10 142.96 -15.34
CA SER A 162 29.95 143.71 -14.78
C SER A 162 30.31 145.02 -14.07
N GLU A 163 31.19 145.83 -14.66
CA GLU A 163 31.44 147.23 -14.26
C GLU A 163 31.52 148.12 -15.51
N ASP A 164 30.41 148.74 -15.92
CA ASP A 164 30.26 150.20 -16.05
C ASP A 164 28.89 150.63 -16.64
N GLY A 165 28.43 151.84 -16.29
CA GLY A 165 27.02 152.22 -16.37
C GLY A 165 26.51 152.79 -17.71
N GLY A 166 25.20 152.59 -17.98
CA GLY A 166 24.51 153.19 -19.13
C GLY A 166 22.99 153.32 -18.93
N TRP A 167 22.52 154.35 -18.23
CA TRP A 167 21.10 154.46 -17.80
C TRP A 167 20.02 154.55 -18.90
N VAL A 168 20.39 154.75 -20.17
CA VAL A 168 19.46 154.62 -21.32
C VAL A 168 19.53 153.23 -21.94
N SER A 169 20.67 152.53 -21.86
CA SER A 169 20.70 151.08 -22.04
C SER A 169 19.82 150.41 -21.01
N ILE A 170 19.82 150.83 -19.73
CA ILE A 170 18.95 150.27 -18.68
C ILE A 170 17.45 150.25 -19.04
N MET A 171 16.93 151.09 -19.94
CA MET A 171 15.53 150.95 -20.42
C MET A 171 15.37 149.97 -21.60
N ARG A 172 16.39 149.81 -22.44
CA ARG A 172 16.43 148.78 -23.49
C ARG A 172 16.75 147.40 -22.90
N GLU A 173 17.60 147.36 -21.89
CA GLU A 173 18.00 146.24 -21.06
C GLU A 173 16.93 145.92 -20.02
N SER A 174 16.10 146.84 -19.52
CA SER A 174 14.91 146.45 -18.77
C SER A 174 13.85 145.86 -19.69
N LYS A 175 13.76 146.30 -20.95
CA LYS A 175 12.99 145.57 -21.98
C LYS A 175 13.62 144.23 -22.33
N GLY A 176 14.95 144.15 -22.37
CA GLY A 176 15.74 142.93 -22.53
C GLY A 176 15.46 141.95 -21.40
N VAL A 177 15.76 142.33 -20.17
CA VAL A 177 15.43 141.64 -18.91
C VAL A 177 13.94 141.33 -18.78
N ILE A 178 13.00 142.12 -19.31
CA ILE A 178 11.58 141.72 -19.35
C ILE A 178 11.35 140.61 -20.40
N VAL A 179 12.00 140.65 -21.56
CA VAL A 179 11.99 139.55 -22.54
C VAL A 179 12.71 138.31 -22.00
N ASP A 180 13.81 138.48 -21.27
CA ASP A 180 14.61 137.41 -20.68
C ASP A 180 13.95 136.83 -19.43
N LEU A 181 13.25 137.64 -18.63
CA LEU A 181 12.38 137.17 -17.54
C LEU A 181 11.15 136.47 -18.09
N ASN A 182 10.58 136.92 -19.22
CA ASN A 182 9.51 136.17 -19.90
C ASN A 182 10.05 134.87 -20.52
N ARG A 183 11.26 134.85 -21.08
CA ARG A 183 11.94 133.66 -21.58
C ARG A 183 12.31 132.69 -20.45
N GLN A 184 12.77 133.21 -19.32
CA GLN A 184 13.03 132.44 -18.10
C GLN A 184 11.72 131.91 -17.53
N LEU A 185 10.64 132.70 -17.49
CA LEU A 185 9.31 132.26 -17.10
C LEU A 185 8.77 131.17 -18.03
N GLU A 186 8.98 131.28 -19.35
CA GLU A 186 8.59 130.22 -20.29
C GLU A 186 9.44 128.96 -20.09
N SER A 187 10.76 129.08 -19.96
CA SER A 187 11.62 127.94 -19.60
C SER A 187 11.28 127.36 -18.22
N SER A 188 10.75 128.16 -17.29
CA SER A 188 10.26 127.71 -15.99
C SER A 188 8.92 126.99 -16.11
N LYS A 189 8.04 127.36 -17.06
CA LYS A 189 6.83 126.59 -17.40
C LYS A 189 7.18 125.29 -18.12
N GLU A 190 8.17 125.31 -19.01
CA GLU A 190 8.72 124.12 -19.67
C GLU A 190 9.29 123.16 -18.63
N VAL A 191 10.19 123.62 -17.74
CA VAL A 191 10.72 122.84 -16.61
C VAL A 191 9.59 122.36 -15.69
N THR A 192 8.61 123.20 -15.36
CA THR A 192 7.45 122.79 -14.54
C THR A 192 6.61 121.71 -15.25
N THR A 193 6.53 121.75 -16.57
CA THR A 193 5.80 120.75 -17.37
C THR A 193 6.60 119.47 -17.49
N ILE A 194 7.89 119.52 -17.79
CA ILE A 194 8.81 118.37 -17.74
C ILE A 194 8.82 117.72 -16.34
N LEU A 195 8.75 118.51 -15.27
CA LEU A 195 8.64 117.98 -13.90
C LEU A 195 7.27 117.34 -13.64
N ARG A 196 6.17 117.93 -14.14
CA ARG A 196 4.82 117.34 -14.07
C ARG A 196 4.74 116.02 -14.85
N ASP A 197 5.31 115.98 -16.04
CA ASP A 197 5.33 114.81 -16.92
C ASP A 197 6.21 113.70 -16.35
N LYS A 198 7.37 114.05 -15.79
CA LYS A 198 8.20 113.12 -15.00
C LYS A 198 7.48 112.61 -13.75
N LEU A 199 6.71 113.45 -13.06
CA LEU A 199 5.93 113.04 -11.88
C LEU A 199 4.77 112.13 -12.27
N HIS A 200 4.10 112.37 -13.39
CA HIS A 200 3.09 111.45 -13.95
C HIS A 200 3.71 110.13 -14.43
N HIS A 201 4.87 110.15 -15.09
CA HIS A 201 5.60 108.94 -15.47
C HIS A 201 6.03 108.12 -14.25
N LEU A 202 6.61 108.76 -13.22
CA LEU A 202 6.94 108.11 -11.96
C LEU A 202 5.70 107.57 -11.24
N ALA A 203 4.56 108.26 -11.28
CA ALA A 203 3.30 107.75 -10.76
C ALA A 203 2.80 106.52 -11.53
N SER A 204 2.98 106.47 -12.85
CA SER A 204 2.70 105.29 -13.69
C SER A 204 3.61 104.12 -13.28
N VAL A 205 4.92 104.33 -13.21
CA VAL A 205 5.90 103.30 -12.80
C VAL A 205 5.64 102.80 -11.37
N VAL A 206 5.18 103.67 -10.45
CA VAL A 206 4.76 103.27 -9.09
C VAL A 206 3.45 102.46 -9.12
N ALA A 207 2.50 102.78 -9.98
CA ALA A 207 1.27 102.00 -10.15
C ALA A 207 1.54 100.63 -10.80
N GLU A 208 2.37 100.59 -11.84
CA GLU A 208 2.80 99.38 -12.55
C GLU A 208 3.60 98.44 -11.63
N SER A 209 4.56 98.98 -10.87
CA SER A 209 5.33 98.18 -9.89
C SER A 209 4.45 97.70 -8.72
N LYS A 210 3.48 98.49 -8.24
CA LYS A 210 2.49 98.02 -7.26
C LYS A 210 1.63 96.88 -7.82
N ALA A 211 1.14 97.00 -9.05
CA ALA A 211 0.39 95.94 -9.71
C ALA A 211 1.24 94.67 -9.87
N ARG A 212 2.52 94.78 -10.26
CA ARG A 212 3.41 93.63 -10.38
C ARG A 212 3.75 92.98 -9.03
N VAL A 213 3.79 93.75 -7.93
CA VAL A 213 3.90 93.19 -6.57
C VAL A 213 2.62 92.42 -6.19
N GLU A 214 1.44 92.93 -6.52
CA GLU A 214 0.17 92.23 -6.27
C GLU A 214 0.04 90.94 -7.09
N GLU A 215 0.50 90.93 -8.35
CA GLU A 215 0.65 89.71 -9.16
C GLU A 215 1.60 88.70 -8.50
N LEU A 216 2.81 89.13 -8.11
CA LEU A 216 3.81 88.26 -7.48
C LEU A 216 3.33 87.71 -6.12
N GLU A 217 2.57 88.49 -5.34
CA GLU A 217 1.90 87.98 -4.14
C GLU A 217 0.84 86.92 -4.47
N GLN A 218 0.10 87.06 -5.56
CA GLN A 218 -0.90 86.08 -5.98
C GLN A 218 -0.28 84.82 -6.60
N GLU A 219 0.81 84.94 -7.37
CA GLU A 219 1.67 83.84 -7.81
C GLU A 219 2.23 83.08 -6.58
N LYS A 220 2.68 83.80 -5.55
CA LYS A 220 3.17 83.24 -4.27
C LYS A 220 2.06 82.51 -3.49
N ARG A 221 0.87 83.11 -3.35
CA ARG A 221 -0.27 82.46 -2.67
C ARG A 221 -0.75 81.20 -3.39
N THR A 222 -0.83 81.24 -4.73
CA THR A 222 -1.27 80.08 -5.53
C THR A 222 -0.23 78.97 -5.60
N SER A 223 1.07 79.29 -5.58
CA SER A 223 2.13 78.27 -5.46
C SER A 223 2.19 77.63 -4.07
N PHE A 224 2.01 78.39 -2.98
CA PHE A 224 1.86 77.78 -1.64
C PHE A 224 0.61 76.92 -1.49
N ALA A 225 -0.52 77.32 -2.09
CA ALA A 225 -1.73 76.49 -2.10
C ALA A 225 -1.51 75.14 -2.82
N LYS A 226 -0.82 75.15 -3.97
CA LYS A 226 -0.41 73.92 -4.67
C LYS A 226 0.53 73.07 -3.81
N LEU A 227 1.58 73.67 -3.23
CA LEU A 227 2.54 72.95 -2.38
C LEU A 227 1.87 72.28 -1.17
N HIS A 228 0.86 72.92 -0.58
CA HIS A 228 0.08 72.32 0.52
C HIS A 228 -0.82 71.16 0.02
N GLN A 229 -1.41 71.29 -1.18
CA GLN A 229 -2.15 70.19 -1.81
C GLN A 229 -1.22 69.01 -2.11
N ASP A 230 -0.09 69.24 -2.78
CA ASP A 230 0.91 68.21 -3.09
C ASP A 230 1.41 67.50 -1.80
N TYR A 231 1.56 68.24 -0.69
CA TYR A 231 1.93 67.68 0.61
C TYR A 231 0.84 66.78 1.23
N GLU A 232 -0.44 67.19 1.19
CA GLU A 232 -1.53 66.34 1.67
C GLU A 232 -1.78 65.13 0.74
N GLU A 233 -1.61 65.27 -0.57
CA GLU A 233 -1.62 64.14 -1.51
C GLU A 233 -0.51 63.13 -1.17
N LEU A 234 0.75 63.59 -1.00
CA LEU A 234 1.89 62.77 -0.60
C LEU A 234 1.68 62.10 0.77
N LYS A 235 1.12 62.82 1.74
CA LYS A 235 0.77 62.27 3.06
C LYS A 235 -0.28 61.15 2.96
N THR A 236 -1.34 61.33 2.17
CA THR A 236 -2.31 60.23 1.96
C THR A 236 -1.74 59.07 1.14
N GLN A 237 -0.73 59.29 0.28
CA GLN A 237 0.03 58.21 -0.35
C GLN A 237 0.87 57.44 0.69
N TYR A 238 1.54 58.14 1.62
CA TYR A 238 2.32 57.52 2.70
C TYR A 238 1.42 56.71 3.66
N GLU A 239 0.28 57.26 4.08
CA GLU A 239 -0.73 56.56 4.89
C GLU A 239 -1.26 55.30 4.16
N ARG A 240 -1.41 55.34 2.83
CA ARG A 240 -1.74 54.15 2.03
C ARG A 240 -0.61 53.13 2.01
N SER A 241 0.65 53.57 1.84
CA SER A 241 1.84 52.69 1.86
C SER A 241 1.94 51.93 3.18
N ALA A 242 1.89 52.62 4.32
CA ALA A 242 1.86 52.00 5.64
C ALA A 242 0.68 51.01 5.79
N SER A 243 -0.50 51.34 5.24
CA SER A 243 -1.66 50.44 5.24
C SER A 243 -1.52 49.22 4.30
N LEU A 244 -0.59 49.25 3.36
CA LEU A 244 -0.24 48.15 2.47
C LEU A 244 0.89 47.31 3.08
N GLU A 245 1.89 47.93 3.69
CA GLU A 245 2.97 47.27 4.44
C GLU A 245 2.38 46.37 5.54
N VAL A 246 1.49 46.90 6.39
CA VAL A 246 0.77 46.12 7.42
C VAL A 246 -0.08 44.98 6.83
N LYS A 247 -0.58 45.10 5.59
CA LYS A 247 -1.29 44.00 4.91
C LYS A 247 -0.33 42.96 4.34
N VAL A 248 0.86 43.36 3.87
CA VAL A 248 1.90 42.45 3.41
C VAL A 248 2.48 41.66 4.59
N GLU A 249 2.69 42.31 5.73
CA GLU A 249 3.05 41.67 7.01
C GLU A 249 2.01 40.61 7.40
N GLN A 250 0.72 40.99 7.50
CA GLN A 250 -0.37 40.05 7.81
C GLN A 250 -0.56 38.92 6.79
N LEU A 251 -0.19 39.12 5.51
CA LEU A 251 -0.19 38.06 4.50
C LEU A 251 1.02 37.13 4.63
N THR A 252 2.17 37.67 5.06
CA THR A 252 3.39 36.93 5.34
C THR A 252 3.22 36.04 6.57
N ASP A 253 2.68 36.59 7.67
CA ASP A 253 2.32 35.81 8.88
C ASP A 253 1.39 34.64 8.56
N ARG A 254 0.39 34.87 7.70
CA ARG A 254 -0.57 33.84 7.25
C ARG A 254 0.05 32.82 6.31
N LEU A 255 1.09 33.20 5.56
CA LEU A 255 1.85 32.26 4.73
C LEU A 255 2.71 31.37 5.62
N VAL A 256 3.50 31.95 6.54
CA VAL A 256 4.32 31.23 7.51
C VAL A 256 3.48 30.29 8.38
N ALA A 257 2.32 30.74 8.89
CA ALA A 257 1.41 29.89 9.65
C ALA A 257 0.92 28.68 8.83
N ARG A 258 0.61 28.88 7.54
CA ARG A 258 0.18 27.80 6.63
C ARG A 258 1.33 26.86 6.23
N GLU A 259 2.56 27.36 6.18
CA GLU A 259 3.77 26.55 5.98
C GLU A 259 4.06 25.71 7.24
N MET A 260 3.89 26.27 8.45
CA MET A 260 3.96 25.49 9.69
C MET A 260 2.87 24.40 9.74
N GLU A 261 1.62 24.74 9.40
CA GLU A 261 0.54 23.74 9.26
C GLU A 261 0.92 22.63 8.27
N SER A 262 1.55 22.95 7.13
CA SER A 262 1.93 21.93 6.14
C SER A 262 3.11 21.07 6.61
N PHE A 263 4.05 21.61 7.39
CA PHE A 263 5.09 20.83 8.05
C PHE A 263 4.51 19.90 9.14
N ASP A 264 3.51 20.33 9.91
CA ASP A 264 2.80 19.47 10.87
C ASP A 264 2.02 18.34 10.17
N TYR A 265 1.39 18.63 9.02
CA TYR A 265 0.76 17.59 8.20
C TYR A 265 1.79 16.61 7.60
N LEU A 266 2.97 17.08 7.19
CA LEU A 266 4.06 16.20 6.73
C LEU A 266 4.62 15.34 7.87
N ALA A 267 4.85 15.90 9.06
CA ALA A 267 5.33 15.17 10.23
C ALA A 267 4.31 14.11 10.69
N THR A 268 3.01 14.42 10.68
CA THR A 268 1.96 13.45 11.00
C THR A 268 1.78 12.38 9.92
N ALA A 269 2.04 12.68 8.63
CA ALA A 269 2.08 11.70 7.55
C ALA A 269 3.26 10.72 7.72
N VAL A 270 4.49 11.22 7.94
CA VAL A 270 5.67 10.37 8.22
C VAL A 270 5.42 9.49 9.44
N GLY A 271 4.88 10.05 10.53
CA GLY A 271 4.50 9.29 11.72
C GLY A 271 3.34 8.30 11.53
N VAL A 272 2.66 8.29 10.37
CA VAL A 272 1.72 7.25 9.95
C VAL A 272 2.40 6.22 9.04
N GLU A 273 3.32 6.63 8.16
CA GLU A 273 4.15 5.73 7.35
C GLU A 273 5.05 4.85 8.24
N GLU A 274 5.66 5.39 9.29
CA GLU A 274 6.41 4.61 10.29
C GLU A 274 5.55 3.51 10.94
N ARG A 275 4.29 3.83 11.29
CA ARG A 275 3.35 2.85 11.85
C ARG A 275 2.90 1.82 10.81
N LEU A 276 2.80 2.22 9.55
CA LEU A 276 2.49 1.31 8.45
C LEU A 276 3.65 0.33 8.21
N GLU A 277 4.90 0.78 8.28
CA GLU A 277 6.08 -0.09 8.13
C GLU A 277 6.25 -1.03 9.34
N ALA A 278 5.99 -0.54 10.55
CA ALA A 278 5.91 -1.39 11.75
C ALA A 278 4.78 -2.44 11.62
N ALA A 279 3.64 -2.08 11.04
CA ALA A 279 2.54 -3.03 10.80
C ALA A 279 2.87 -4.05 9.68
N LYS A 280 3.54 -3.65 8.60
CA LYS A 280 4.03 -4.57 7.55
C LYS A 280 5.03 -5.58 8.13
N THR A 281 6.04 -5.12 8.86
CA THR A 281 7.07 -6.00 9.43
C THR A 281 6.51 -6.95 10.49
N GLU A 282 5.50 -6.53 11.26
CA GLU A 282 4.75 -7.43 12.15
C GLU A 282 3.91 -8.46 11.36
N VAL A 283 3.28 -8.07 10.24
CA VAL A 283 2.56 -9.01 9.36
C VAL A 283 3.52 -10.01 8.70
N GLU A 284 4.71 -9.58 8.27
CA GLU A 284 5.77 -10.46 7.74
C GLU A 284 6.26 -11.44 8.82
N ARG A 285 6.46 -10.97 10.06
CA ARG A 285 6.82 -11.81 11.21
C ARG A 285 5.74 -12.85 11.52
N LEU A 286 4.47 -12.46 11.47
CA LEU A 286 3.32 -13.36 11.67
C LEU A 286 3.20 -14.39 10.53
N ASN A 287 3.37 -13.97 9.27
CA ASN A 287 3.40 -14.88 8.13
C ASN A 287 4.57 -15.88 8.23
N GLY A 288 5.73 -15.46 8.74
CA GLY A 288 6.85 -16.34 9.05
C GLY A 288 6.51 -17.40 10.09
N LEU A 289 5.80 -17.04 11.18
CA LEU A 289 5.31 -17.99 12.18
C LEU A 289 4.25 -18.95 11.60
N VAL A 290 3.31 -18.46 10.78
CA VAL A 290 2.32 -19.32 10.11
C VAL A 290 3.01 -20.35 9.22
N SER A 291 4.00 -19.93 8.41
CA SER A 291 4.78 -20.83 7.56
C SER A 291 5.60 -21.86 8.36
N GLN A 292 6.05 -21.53 9.57
CA GLN A 292 6.72 -22.48 10.47
C GLN A 292 5.72 -23.50 11.03
N LEU A 293 4.57 -23.05 11.52
CA LEU A 293 3.51 -23.91 12.06
C LEU A 293 2.91 -24.83 10.99
N ASP A 294 2.74 -24.38 9.75
CA ASP A 294 2.33 -25.24 8.63
C ASP A 294 3.39 -26.32 8.32
N GLY A 295 4.68 -25.98 8.45
CA GLY A 295 5.78 -26.95 8.36
C GLY A 295 5.72 -28.01 9.47
N GLU A 296 5.55 -27.58 10.72
CA GLU A 296 5.37 -28.48 11.86
C GLU A 296 4.13 -29.36 11.71
N LEU A 297 3.01 -28.83 11.21
CA LEU A 297 1.80 -29.60 10.92
C LEU A 297 2.02 -30.64 9.80
N VAL A 298 2.83 -30.34 8.78
CA VAL A 298 3.21 -31.30 7.73
C VAL A 298 4.09 -32.41 8.32
N ASP A 299 5.06 -32.09 9.17
CA ASP A 299 5.94 -33.10 9.77
C ASP A 299 5.23 -33.94 10.84
N LEU A 300 4.29 -33.36 11.60
CA LEU A 300 3.37 -34.12 12.47
C LEU A 300 2.44 -35.06 11.68
N ARG A 301 2.00 -34.68 10.47
CA ARG A 301 1.24 -35.57 9.57
C ARG A 301 2.11 -36.74 9.11
N LYS A 302 3.33 -36.49 8.63
CA LYS A 302 4.30 -37.56 8.27
C LYS A 302 4.57 -38.50 9.45
N ALA A 303 4.83 -37.96 10.64
CA ALA A 303 5.10 -38.75 11.84
C ALA A 303 3.89 -39.62 12.24
N LYS A 304 2.66 -39.11 12.09
CA LYS A 304 1.42 -39.86 12.28
C LYS A 304 1.25 -40.97 11.24
N GLU A 305 1.54 -40.69 9.97
CA GLU A 305 1.49 -41.67 8.88
C GLU A 305 2.52 -42.78 9.10
N GLU A 306 3.78 -42.44 9.40
CA GLU A 306 4.82 -43.40 9.79
C GLU A 306 4.42 -44.26 11.00
N TYR A 307 3.84 -43.65 12.04
CA TYR A 307 3.38 -44.38 13.21
C TYR A 307 2.25 -45.36 12.87
N LEU A 308 1.32 -44.95 12.00
CA LEU A 308 0.24 -45.80 11.51
C LEU A 308 0.78 -46.96 10.65
N THR A 309 1.76 -46.72 9.78
CA THR A 309 2.47 -47.77 9.04
C THR A 309 3.20 -48.73 9.98
N LYS A 310 3.87 -48.22 11.02
CA LYS A 310 4.54 -49.04 12.06
C LYS A 310 3.54 -49.89 12.85
N MET A 311 2.35 -49.37 13.16
CA MET A 311 1.28 -50.15 13.79
C MET A 311 0.73 -51.24 12.85
N LEU A 312 0.51 -50.95 11.57
CA LEU A 312 0.06 -51.95 10.60
C LEU A 312 1.10 -53.07 10.43
N ALA A 313 2.38 -52.74 10.29
CA ALA A 313 3.45 -53.73 10.25
C ALA A 313 3.55 -54.57 11.54
N ALA A 314 3.35 -53.95 12.71
CA ALA A 314 3.28 -54.68 13.99
C ALA A 314 2.03 -55.61 14.07
N GLN A 315 0.90 -55.20 13.49
CA GLN A 315 -0.29 -56.04 13.37
C GLN A 315 -0.06 -57.22 12.40
N GLU A 316 0.61 -57.00 11.27
CA GLU A 316 1.02 -58.07 10.35
C GLU A 316 1.96 -59.08 11.02
N VAL A 317 2.95 -58.62 11.79
CA VAL A 317 3.83 -59.48 12.60
C VAL A 317 3.04 -60.23 13.67
N THR A 318 2.06 -59.59 14.31
CA THR A 318 1.18 -60.25 15.30
C THR A 318 0.35 -61.34 14.64
N ASN A 319 -0.31 -61.05 13.51
CA ASN A 319 -1.05 -62.03 12.72
C ASN A 319 -0.15 -63.20 12.26
N ALA A 320 1.11 -62.93 11.87
CA ALA A 320 2.08 -63.97 11.53
C ALA A 320 2.44 -64.84 12.75
N LYS A 321 2.59 -64.24 13.94
CA LYS A 321 2.82 -64.97 15.19
C LYS A 321 1.60 -65.76 15.68
N ASP A 322 0.38 -65.27 15.49
CA ASP A 322 -0.82 -66.06 15.79
C ASP A 322 -0.96 -67.26 14.84
N ASN A 323 -0.64 -67.10 13.55
CA ASN A 323 -0.56 -68.22 12.61
C ASN A 323 0.55 -69.22 12.98
N GLU A 324 1.72 -68.75 13.42
CA GLU A 324 2.79 -69.60 13.96
C GLU A 324 2.35 -70.33 15.24
N ILE A 325 1.63 -69.66 16.15
CA ILE A 325 1.06 -70.27 17.36
C ILE A 325 0.00 -71.32 17.00
N ILE A 326 -0.81 -71.11 15.96
CA ILE A 326 -1.75 -72.12 15.45
C ILE A 326 -1.00 -73.33 14.88
N ALA A 327 0.06 -73.11 14.09
CA ALA A 327 0.90 -74.18 13.55
C ALA A 327 1.67 -74.94 14.65
N LEU A 328 2.18 -74.24 15.67
CA LEU A 328 2.81 -74.85 16.83
C LEU A 328 1.79 -75.62 17.69
N ARG A 329 0.54 -75.15 17.81
CA ARG A 329 -0.54 -75.89 18.49
C ARG A 329 -0.91 -77.18 17.75
N THR A 330 -0.94 -77.19 16.41
CA THR A 330 -1.18 -78.43 15.65
C THR A 330 0.02 -79.37 15.71
N GLN A 331 1.26 -78.86 15.65
CA GLN A 331 2.48 -79.66 15.89
C GLN A 331 2.52 -80.24 17.31
N ILE A 332 2.18 -79.46 18.34
CA ILE A 332 2.09 -79.94 19.74
C ILE A 332 0.99 -80.99 19.88
N LYS A 333 -0.13 -80.89 19.14
CA LYS A 333 -1.16 -81.93 19.13
C LYS A 333 -0.62 -83.23 18.51
N ALA A 334 -0.04 -83.17 17.32
CA ALA A 334 0.58 -84.32 16.66
C ALA A 334 1.73 -84.94 17.47
N ALA A 335 2.55 -84.11 18.13
CA ALA A 335 3.62 -84.56 19.00
C ALA A 335 3.08 -85.18 20.31
N ASN A 336 1.92 -84.76 20.82
CA ASN A 336 1.27 -85.43 21.95
C ASN A 336 0.60 -86.74 21.55
N GLU A 337 0.05 -86.82 20.33
CA GLU A 337 -0.47 -88.06 19.72
C GLU A 337 0.68 -89.07 19.56
N SER A 338 1.78 -88.68 18.91
CA SER A 338 2.98 -89.52 18.79
C SER A 338 3.64 -89.83 20.14
N LYS A 339 3.61 -88.92 21.12
CA LYS A 339 4.05 -89.19 22.50
C LYS A 339 3.15 -90.18 23.24
N ALA A 340 1.88 -90.34 22.85
CA ALA A 340 1.03 -91.41 23.36
C ALA A 340 1.44 -92.77 22.76
N GLU A 341 1.74 -92.81 21.46
CA GLU A 341 2.30 -94.00 20.78
C GLU A 341 3.64 -94.42 21.40
N VAL A 342 4.59 -93.48 21.55
CA VAL A 342 5.88 -93.72 22.20
C VAL A 342 5.73 -94.11 23.67
N ARG A 343 4.68 -93.64 24.38
CA ARG A 343 4.37 -94.11 25.74
C ARG A 343 3.85 -95.55 25.77
N ALA A 344 3.07 -95.99 24.77
CA ALA A 344 2.69 -97.39 24.64
C ALA A 344 3.93 -98.27 24.39
N LEU A 345 4.76 -97.89 23.41
CA LEU A 345 6.03 -98.56 23.11
C LEU A 345 7.01 -98.54 24.29
N TRP A 346 7.03 -97.48 25.10
CA TRP A 346 7.88 -97.40 26.29
C TRP A 346 7.35 -98.24 27.46
N LEU A 347 6.03 -98.45 27.59
CA LEU A 347 5.51 -99.42 28.57
C LEU A 347 5.89 -100.85 28.18
N GLU A 348 5.90 -101.15 26.87
CA GLU A 348 6.38 -102.42 26.32
C GLU A 348 7.91 -102.58 26.47
N ALA A 349 8.69 -101.53 26.25
CA ALA A 349 10.14 -101.51 26.50
C ALA A 349 10.50 -101.56 27.99
N LYS A 350 9.73 -100.90 28.87
CA LYS A 350 9.98 -100.94 30.32
C LYS A 350 9.72 -102.33 30.90
N LYS A 351 8.80 -103.09 30.32
CA LYS A 351 8.62 -104.52 30.65
C LYS A 351 9.92 -105.30 30.38
N THR A 352 10.51 -105.15 29.20
CA THR A 352 11.77 -105.84 28.83
C THR A 352 13.03 -105.28 29.49
N ILE A 353 13.01 -104.05 30.01
CA ILE A 353 14.06 -103.51 30.88
C ILE A 353 13.90 -103.98 32.33
N GLY A 354 12.68 -104.18 32.84
CA GLY A 354 12.46 -104.83 34.15
C GLY A 354 13.04 -106.25 34.18
N GLU A 355 12.90 -106.98 33.08
CA GLU A 355 13.52 -108.29 32.82
C GLU A 355 15.07 -108.24 32.73
N LYS A 356 15.69 -107.04 32.75
CA LYS A 356 17.14 -106.79 32.63
C LYS A 356 17.76 -106.17 33.88
N ASP A 357 17.06 -105.29 34.60
CA ASP A 357 17.64 -104.64 35.79
C ASP A 357 17.79 -105.62 36.97
N GLU A 358 16.97 -106.68 37.05
CA GLU A 358 17.19 -107.83 37.96
C GLU A 358 18.50 -108.60 37.67
N GLU A 359 19.04 -108.48 36.45
CA GLU A 359 20.29 -109.11 36.01
C GLU A 359 21.51 -108.34 36.54
N LEU A 360 21.42 -107.00 36.61
CA LEU A 360 22.56 -106.09 36.84
C LEU A 360 22.76 -105.59 38.28
N LEU A 361 21.76 -105.67 39.15
CA LEU A 361 21.74 -105.07 40.51
C LEU A 361 22.61 -105.83 41.55
N LYS A 362 23.83 -106.24 41.16
CA LYS A 362 24.66 -107.24 41.87
C LYS A 362 26.14 -106.83 42.09
N ARG A 363 26.52 -105.55 41.99
CA ARG A 363 27.89 -105.06 42.28
C ARG A 363 28.02 -103.53 42.48
N ASP A 364 28.95 -103.13 43.34
CA ASP A 364 29.28 -101.73 43.73
C ASP A 364 30.75 -101.33 43.41
N VAL A 365 31.12 -100.07 43.69
CA VAL A 365 32.29 -99.34 43.12
C VAL A 365 33.20 -98.68 44.19
N ASN A 366 34.44 -98.29 43.82
CA ASN A 366 35.58 -97.95 44.69
C ASN A 366 35.99 -96.44 44.68
N PRO A 367 36.61 -95.84 45.74
CA PRO A 367 36.65 -94.38 45.94
C PRO A 367 38.04 -93.70 45.83
N GLU A 368 38.66 -93.64 44.63
CA GLU A 368 40.01 -93.01 44.45
C GLU A 368 40.01 -91.49 44.17
N LEU A 369 38.85 -90.81 44.19
CA LEU A 369 38.72 -89.43 43.67
C LEU A 369 39.11 -88.30 44.63
N GLU A 370 39.19 -88.53 45.94
CA GLU A 370 39.23 -87.44 46.93
C GLU A 370 40.59 -86.73 47.07
N ASP A 371 41.72 -87.44 46.94
CA ASP A 371 43.04 -86.86 47.25
C ASP A 371 43.54 -85.80 46.25
N ARG A 372 42.99 -85.79 45.03
CA ARG A 372 43.45 -84.91 43.94
C ARG A 372 43.15 -83.42 44.17
N VAL A 373 42.28 -83.09 45.12
CA VAL A 373 41.85 -81.71 45.41
C VAL A 373 42.91 -80.91 46.18
N LYS A 374 43.73 -81.56 47.02
CA LYS A 374 44.60 -80.91 48.02
C LYS A 374 45.81 -80.16 47.44
N VAL A 375 46.18 -80.41 46.18
CA VAL A 375 47.44 -79.92 45.58
C VAL A 375 47.35 -78.49 45.03
N LEU A 376 46.15 -78.04 44.61
CA LEU A 376 46.00 -76.77 43.86
C LEU A 376 46.07 -75.51 44.74
N THR A 377 45.90 -75.63 46.06
CA THR A 377 45.75 -74.48 46.96
C THR A 377 47.05 -73.69 47.19
N SER A 378 48.22 -74.33 47.07
CA SER A 378 49.51 -73.75 47.49
C SER A 378 50.16 -72.79 46.49
N GLN A 379 49.59 -72.59 45.30
CA GLN A 379 50.21 -71.79 44.23
C GLN A 379 49.79 -70.31 44.23
N LEU A 380 48.86 -69.90 45.10
CA LEU A 380 48.21 -68.59 45.02
C LEU A 380 48.91 -67.49 45.85
N GLU A 381 49.70 -67.86 46.85
CA GLU A 381 50.25 -66.90 47.84
C GLU A 381 51.46 -66.11 47.31
N THR A 382 52.26 -66.68 46.40
CA THR A 382 53.51 -66.07 45.93
C THR A 382 53.34 -64.78 45.12
N VAL A 383 52.19 -64.59 44.48
CA VAL A 383 51.94 -63.45 43.57
C VAL A 383 51.68 -62.13 44.33
N GLN A 384 51.32 -62.19 45.62
CA GLN A 384 51.01 -60.98 46.40
C GLN A 384 52.24 -60.20 46.91
N ALA A 385 53.45 -60.74 46.77
CA ALA A 385 54.66 -60.14 47.31
C ALA A 385 55.17 -58.94 46.48
N ASP A 386 55.20 -59.07 45.14
CA ASP A 386 55.91 -58.15 44.25
C ASP A 386 55.29 -56.74 44.17
N LEU A 387 53.97 -56.63 44.35
CA LEU A 387 53.23 -55.38 44.18
C LEU A 387 53.73 -54.25 45.10
N ARG A 388 54.11 -54.60 46.34
CA ARG A 388 54.56 -53.64 47.38
C ARG A 388 55.94 -53.03 47.09
N SER A 389 56.71 -53.59 46.15
CA SER A 389 58.05 -53.08 45.81
C SER A 389 58.02 -51.80 44.98
N LEU A 390 56.91 -51.49 44.30
CA LEU A 390 56.87 -50.44 43.28
C LEU A 390 56.56 -49.05 43.88
N GLU A 391 55.64 -49.00 44.86
CA GLU A 391 55.13 -47.76 45.47
C GLU A 391 56.24 -46.96 46.18
N GLY A 392 57.18 -47.64 46.84
CA GLY A 392 58.29 -47.03 47.60
C GLY A 392 59.36 -46.30 46.75
N LYS A 393 59.23 -46.31 45.42
CA LYS A 393 60.09 -45.55 44.49
C LYS A 393 59.51 -44.19 44.12
N TYR A 394 58.17 -44.08 44.01
CA TYR A 394 57.49 -42.86 43.57
C TYR A 394 57.63 -41.71 44.57
N ALA A 395 57.56 -42.01 45.86
CA ALA A 395 57.60 -41.02 46.95
C ALA A 395 58.90 -40.19 47.04
N ARG A 396 60.02 -40.63 46.44
CA ARG A 396 61.32 -39.95 46.54
C ARG A 396 61.43 -38.78 45.56
N SER A 397 60.93 -38.97 44.34
CA SER A 397 61.02 -37.97 43.26
C SER A 397 60.24 -36.66 43.53
N LEU A 398 59.37 -36.64 44.54
CA LEU A 398 58.61 -35.45 44.95
C LEU A 398 59.37 -34.56 45.95
N LEU A 399 60.39 -35.07 46.64
CA LEU A 399 61.19 -34.28 47.58
C LEU A 399 62.23 -33.42 46.86
N ASP A 400 62.94 -34.00 45.89
CA ASP A 400 64.04 -33.33 45.19
C ASP A 400 63.57 -32.07 44.41
N LEU A 401 62.36 -32.12 43.83
CA LEU A 401 61.77 -30.99 43.10
C LEU A 401 61.47 -29.79 44.01
N ASN A 402 61.12 -30.03 45.28
CA ASN A 402 60.75 -28.97 46.23
C ASN A 402 61.99 -28.27 46.84
N ALA A 403 63.16 -28.90 46.78
CA ALA A 403 64.42 -28.28 47.18
C ALA A 403 64.85 -27.18 46.19
N ALA A 404 64.76 -27.45 44.88
CA ALA A 404 65.24 -26.54 43.82
C ALA A 404 64.54 -25.17 43.81
N VAL A 405 63.25 -25.12 44.15
CA VAL A 405 62.48 -23.86 44.20
C VAL A 405 63.01 -22.90 45.28
N ASN A 406 63.32 -23.44 46.46
CA ASN A 406 63.81 -22.69 47.62
C ASN A 406 65.23 -22.10 47.45
N GLU A 407 65.96 -22.52 46.41
CA GLU A 407 67.32 -22.03 46.11
C GLU A 407 67.30 -20.87 45.11
N SER A 408 66.30 -20.83 44.22
CA SER A 408 66.05 -19.73 43.29
C SER A 408 65.75 -18.41 44.01
N GLU A 409 64.88 -18.42 45.02
CA GLU A 409 64.44 -17.21 45.73
C GLU A 409 65.59 -16.54 46.51
N LYS A 410 66.52 -17.33 47.06
CA LYS A 410 67.72 -16.85 47.78
C LYS A 410 68.69 -16.10 46.87
N MET A 411 68.73 -16.42 45.58
CA MET A 411 69.54 -15.70 44.60
C MET A 411 68.92 -14.35 44.23
N ARG A 412 67.58 -14.24 44.23
CA ARG A 412 66.86 -13.00 43.90
C ARG A 412 67.13 -11.90 44.92
N ALA A 413 67.00 -12.20 46.21
CA ALA A 413 67.24 -11.25 47.30
C ALA A 413 68.67 -10.64 47.28
N ARG A 414 69.68 -11.41 46.84
CA ARG A 414 71.08 -10.96 46.77
C ARG A 414 71.36 -9.96 45.65
N TYR A 415 70.52 -9.90 44.60
CA TYR A 415 70.68 -8.90 43.54
C TYR A 415 70.14 -7.53 43.96
N GLU A 416 69.09 -7.48 44.77
CA GLU A 416 68.45 -6.22 45.20
C GLU A 416 69.34 -5.44 46.19
N GLU A 417 70.07 -6.14 47.07
CA GLU A 417 71.03 -5.56 48.01
C GLU A 417 72.22 -4.86 47.30
N VAL A 418 72.73 -5.45 46.20
CA VAL A 418 73.82 -4.88 45.40
C VAL A 418 73.41 -3.60 44.66
N VAL A 419 72.16 -3.53 44.18
CA VAL A 419 71.61 -2.31 43.54
C VAL A 419 71.44 -1.17 44.55
N ALA A 420 70.99 -1.48 45.77
CA ALA A 420 70.88 -0.50 46.84
C ALA A 420 72.24 0.11 47.22
N ALA A 421 73.30 -0.70 47.26
CA ALA A 421 74.66 -0.24 47.58
C ALA A 421 75.16 0.82 46.58
N SER A 422 75.01 0.61 45.26
CA SER A 422 75.52 1.56 44.25
C SER A 422 74.82 2.93 44.29
N ALA A 423 73.55 2.98 44.68
CA ALA A 423 72.79 4.23 44.78
C ALA A 423 73.29 5.17 45.88
N THR A 424 73.91 4.63 46.94
CA THR A 424 74.48 5.44 48.04
C THR A 424 75.81 6.08 47.65
N GLN A 425 76.64 5.39 46.87
CA GLN A 425 77.95 5.88 46.44
C GLN A 425 77.84 7.07 45.46
N ALA A 426 76.75 7.16 44.69
CA ALA A 426 76.49 8.29 43.80
C ALA A 426 76.25 9.61 44.56
N ARG A 427 75.51 9.58 45.69
CA ARG A 427 75.16 10.79 46.45
C ARG A 427 76.38 11.51 47.03
N LEU A 428 77.36 10.75 47.53
CA LEU A 428 78.59 11.28 48.12
C LEU A 428 79.46 12.09 47.13
N PHE A 429 79.31 11.88 45.82
CA PHE A 429 80.03 12.67 44.80
C PHE A 429 79.33 13.99 44.43
N GLU A 430 78.02 14.11 44.63
CA GLU A 430 77.29 15.35 44.34
C GLU A 430 77.43 16.35 45.51
N ASP A 431 77.32 15.89 46.76
CA ASP A 431 77.52 16.73 47.97
C ASP A 431 78.90 17.42 47.99
N GLN A 432 79.96 16.71 47.59
CA GLN A 432 81.33 17.24 47.55
C GLN A 432 81.52 18.34 46.49
N LYS A 433 80.69 18.33 45.45
CA LYS A 433 80.71 19.25 44.30
C LYS A 433 79.88 20.51 44.56
N GLU A 434 78.83 20.41 45.38
CA GLU A 434 78.09 21.59 45.88
C GLU A 434 78.90 22.41 46.89
N MET A 435 79.64 21.76 47.80
CA MET A 435 80.49 22.44 48.78
C MET A 435 81.55 23.34 48.11
N GLN A 436 82.10 22.93 46.95
CA GLN A 436 83.06 23.74 46.19
C GLN A 436 82.40 24.93 45.48
N ARG A 437 81.14 24.83 45.04
CA ARG A 437 80.40 25.93 44.40
C ARG A 437 80.16 27.08 45.38
N ALA A 438 79.65 26.75 46.57
CA ALA A 438 79.36 27.74 47.62
C ALA A 438 80.60 28.53 48.09
N ALA A 439 81.81 27.97 47.94
CA ALA A 439 83.06 28.65 48.24
C ALA A 439 83.46 29.69 47.16
N TYR A 440 83.11 29.47 45.89
CA TYR A 440 83.36 30.42 44.81
C TYR A 440 82.29 31.53 44.74
N GLU A 441 81.04 31.24 45.10
CA GLU A 441 79.96 32.24 45.11
C GLU A 441 80.27 33.41 46.06
N LYS A 442 80.68 33.16 47.30
CA LYS A 442 81.02 34.25 48.26
C LYS A 442 82.13 35.19 47.77
N MET A 443 83.13 34.64 47.07
CA MET A 443 84.21 35.43 46.47
C MET A 443 83.74 36.26 45.25
N ALA A 444 82.62 35.87 44.62
CA ALA A 444 81.96 36.68 43.60
C ALA A 444 81.09 37.78 44.25
N GLU A 445 80.29 37.43 45.27
CA GLU A 445 79.38 38.34 45.98
C GLU A 445 80.07 39.60 46.53
N GLU A 446 81.23 39.46 47.18
CA GLU A 446 81.96 40.62 47.74
C GLU A 446 82.49 41.57 46.65
N LYS A 447 82.90 41.04 45.49
CA LYS A 447 83.31 41.85 44.35
C LYS A 447 82.11 42.50 43.67
N GLU A 448 81.04 41.74 43.48
CA GLU A 448 79.77 42.23 42.93
C GLU A 448 79.19 43.36 43.79
N ALA A 449 79.32 43.30 45.12
CA ALA A 449 78.88 44.36 46.02
C ALA A 449 79.67 45.68 45.88
N TYR A 450 80.94 45.62 45.49
CA TYR A 450 81.74 46.81 45.19
C TYR A 450 81.36 47.40 43.83
N ASP A 451 81.32 46.58 42.78
CA ASP A 451 80.95 47.02 41.44
C ASP A 451 79.49 47.51 41.41
N LYS A 452 78.55 46.85 42.12
CA LYS A 452 77.15 47.30 42.29
C LYS A 452 77.05 48.74 42.77
N LYS A 453 77.86 49.20 43.74
CA LYS A 453 77.77 50.59 44.24
C LYS A 453 78.22 51.64 43.22
N ARG A 454 79.13 51.28 42.30
CA ARG A 454 79.55 52.17 41.21
C ARG A 454 78.59 52.08 40.03
N VAL A 455 78.07 50.89 39.77
CA VAL A 455 77.01 50.60 38.81
C VAL A 455 75.74 51.37 39.18
N THR A 456 75.21 51.30 40.41
CA THR A 456 73.98 52.04 40.80
C THR A 456 74.08 53.54 40.59
N THR A 457 75.24 54.16 40.86
CA THR A 457 75.43 55.61 40.60
C THR A 457 75.45 55.96 39.12
N LEU A 458 75.92 55.05 38.27
CA LEU A 458 75.88 55.23 36.81
C LEU A 458 74.49 54.87 36.26
N GLU A 459 73.87 53.79 36.75
CA GLU A 459 72.50 53.39 36.48
C GLU A 459 71.50 54.48 36.87
N GLU A 460 71.68 55.24 37.94
CA GLU A 460 70.78 56.36 38.23
C GLU A 460 70.85 57.48 37.18
N THR A 461 72.04 57.74 36.62
CA THR A 461 72.22 58.77 35.58
C THR A 461 71.81 58.26 34.20
N VAL A 462 72.13 57.01 33.89
CA VAL A 462 71.68 56.30 32.69
C VAL A 462 70.17 56.10 32.75
N ALA A 463 69.57 55.72 33.88
CA ALA A 463 68.13 55.57 34.06
C ALA A 463 67.41 56.86 33.67
N LYS A 464 67.77 58.01 34.26
CA LYS A 464 67.16 59.31 33.94
C LYS A 464 67.29 59.67 32.45
N ILE A 465 68.43 59.34 31.81
CA ILE A 465 68.66 59.54 30.37
C ILE A 465 67.87 58.52 29.52
N THR A 466 67.72 57.28 29.97
CA THR A 466 66.97 56.22 29.29
C THR A 466 65.47 56.35 29.51
N GLU A 467 64.98 56.91 30.61
CA GLU A 467 63.59 57.28 30.82
C GLU A 467 63.20 58.44 29.90
N ALA A 468 64.05 59.47 29.78
CA ALA A 468 63.84 60.54 28.80
C ALA A 468 63.83 60.00 27.35
N ASN A 469 64.82 59.18 26.98
CA ASN A 469 64.87 58.56 25.65
C ASN A 469 63.76 57.52 25.44
N ARG A 470 63.31 56.82 26.49
CA ARG A 470 62.20 55.86 26.44
C ARG A 470 60.86 56.57 26.34
N ALA A 471 60.65 57.68 27.03
CA ALA A 471 59.46 58.51 26.85
C ALA A 471 59.39 59.05 25.41
N LEU A 472 60.51 59.54 24.87
CA LEU A 472 60.60 59.97 23.47
C LEU A 472 60.44 58.81 22.48
N GLN A 473 60.97 57.62 22.77
CA GLN A 473 60.76 56.42 21.94
C GLN A 473 59.34 55.86 22.07
N GLU A 474 58.69 55.91 23.23
CA GLU A 474 57.30 55.51 23.43
C GLU A 474 56.33 56.51 22.81
N GLU A 475 56.63 57.82 22.83
CA GLU A 475 55.87 58.82 22.08
C GLU A 475 56.06 58.64 20.57
N LYS A 476 57.30 58.54 20.08
CA LYS A 476 57.58 58.24 18.67
C LYS A 476 56.94 56.93 18.23
N LYS A 477 56.98 55.89 19.08
CA LYS A 477 56.36 54.59 18.83
C LYS A 477 54.84 54.69 18.88
N ARG A 478 54.21 55.46 19.77
CA ARG A 478 52.76 55.71 19.76
C ARG A 478 52.30 56.52 18.55
N LEU A 479 53.11 57.47 18.07
CA LEU A 479 52.84 58.23 16.85
C LEU A 479 53.01 57.36 15.60
N GLN A 480 54.03 56.50 15.57
CA GLN A 480 54.23 55.52 14.52
C GLN A 480 53.16 54.41 14.57
N GLU A 481 52.80 53.90 15.74
CA GLU A 481 51.71 52.93 15.94
C GLU A 481 50.36 53.54 15.58
N ARG A 482 50.15 54.85 15.78
CA ARG A 482 49.00 55.57 15.24
C ARG A 482 49.06 55.63 13.72
N SER A 483 50.13 56.12 13.10
CA SER A 483 50.18 56.18 11.62
C SER A 483 50.13 54.79 10.96
N GLU A 484 50.69 53.77 11.60
CA GLU A 484 50.55 52.37 11.21
C GLU A 484 49.15 51.82 11.50
N SER A 485 48.48 52.22 12.59
CA SER A 485 47.08 51.84 12.87
C SER A 485 46.14 52.49 11.87
N ASP A 486 46.32 53.77 11.56
CA ASP A 486 45.48 54.54 10.64
C ASP A 486 45.69 54.03 9.20
N THR A 487 46.93 53.69 8.80
CA THR A 487 47.17 53.00 7.52
C THR A 487 46.73 51.54 7.52
N LYS A 488 46.81 50.80 8.63
CA LYS A 488 46.23 49.44 8.74
C LYS A 488 44.70 49.50 8.68
N LEU A 489 44.05 50.50 9.29
CA LEU A 489 42.60 50.74 9.22
C LEU A 489 42.18 51.19 7.82
N LEU A 490 42.97 52.03 7.14
CA LEU A 490 42.71 52.41 5.75
C LEU A 490 42.87 51.21 4.80
N VAL A 491 43.92 50.39 4.98
CA VAL A 491 44.12 49.16 4.19
C VAL A 491 43.09 48.09 4.53
N GLN A 492 42.67 47.98 5.80
CA GLN A 492 41.55 47.11 6.20
C GLN A 492 40.25 47.59 5.57
N SER A 493 39.94 48.89 5.61
CA SER A 493 38.78 49.49 4.94
C SER A 493 38.76 49.17 3.44
N LEU A 494 39.87 49.43 2.74
CA LEU A 494 40.03 49.17 1.30
C LEU A 494 40.00 47.65 0.98
N ASN A 495 40.42 46.79 1.92
CA ASN A 495 40.31 45.34 1.78
C ASN A 495 38.91 44.82 2.12
N THR A 496 38.17 45.43 3.06
CA THR A 496 36.76 45.12 3.31
C THR A 496 35.86 45.63 2.20
N GLU A 497 36.20 46.76 1.57
CA GLU A 497 35.54 47.25 0.36
C GLU A 497 35.77 46.29 -0.81
N LYS A 498 37.02 45.84 -1.02
CA LYS A 498 37.34 44.79 -2.01
C LYS A 498 36.67 43.45 -1.70
N ALA A 499 36.59 43.05 -0.42
CA ALA A 499 35.89 41.84 -0.01
C ALA A 499 34.39 41.96 -0.27
N ALA A 500 33.76 43.07 0.11
CA ALA A 500 32.36 43.35 -0.19
C ALA A 500 32.08 43.42 -1.70
N ASN A 501 33.00 43.93 -2.52
CA ASN A 501 32.88 43.91 -3.99
C ASN A 501 33.06 42.49 -4.57
N ALA A 502 33.97 41.68 -4.01
CA ALA A 502 34.15 40.28 -4.39
C ALA A 502 32.94 39.44 -3.99
N GLU A 503 32.39 39.64 -2.79
CA GLU A 503 31.13 39.06 -2.33
C GLU A 503 29.97 39.53 -3.22
N TRP A 504 29.87 40.82 -3.57
CA TRP A 504 28.83 41.33 -4.46
C TRP A 504 28.90 40.69 -5.86
N THR A 505 30.09 40.53 -6.43
CA THR A 505 30.26 39.82 -7.72
C THR A 505 29.96 38.33 -7.60
N ALA A 506 30.29 37.68 -6.48
CA ALA A 506 29.90 36.29 -6.20
C ALA A 506 28.39 36.12 -5.98
N TRP A 507 27.73 37.07 -5.32
CA TRP A 507 26.27 37.10 -5.16
C TRP A 507 25.56 37.38 -6.49
N SER A 508 26.09 38.28 -7.34
CA SER A 508 25.59 38.47 -8.71
C SER A 508 25.70 37.17 -9.50
N ALA A 509 26.89 36.56 -9.60
CA ALA A 509 27.07 35.31 -10.32
C ALA A 509 26.20 34.16 -9.77
N LYS A 510 25.91 34.16 -8.47
CA LYS A 510 24.96 33.22 -7.85
C LYS A 510 23.50 33.53 -8.19
N ILE A 511 23.11 34.80 -8.30
CA ILE A 511 21.79 35.22 -8.79
C ILE A 511 21.64 34.83 -10.26
N ASP A 512 22.64 35.11 -11.10
CA ASP A 512 22.67 34.74 -12.51
C ASP A 512 22.53 33.21 -12.67
N LYS A 513 23.29 32.42 -11.90
CA LYS A 513 23.15 30.95 -11.86
C LYS A 513 21.79 30.48 -11.37
N MET A 514 21.17 31.13 -10.38
CA MET A 514 19.79 30.82 -9.97
C MET A 514 18.74 31.23 -11.00
N ILE A 515 19.02 32.22 -11.87
CA ILE A 515 18.17 32.58 -13.01
C ILE A 515 18.28 31.51 -14.10
N GLU A 516 19.49 31.01 -14.39
CA GLU A 516 19.71 29.86 -15.29
C GLU A 516 19.03 28.58 -14.77
N GLU A 517 19.24 28.22 -13.50
CA GLU A 517 18.60 27.07 -12.84
C GLU A 517 17.08 27.21 -12.82
N LYS A 518 16.54 28.40 -12.54
CA LYS A 518 15.11 28.67 -12.66
C LYS A 518 14.63 28.50 -14.10
N GLY A 519 15.38 28.97 -15.10
CA GLY A 519 15.04 28.81 -16.52
C GLY A 519 15.00 27.33 -16.94
N PHE A 520 15.97 26.54 -16.49
CA PHE A 520 16.03 25.10 -16.72
C PHE A 520 14.87 24.35 -16.02
N LEU A 521 14.59 24.67 -14.75
CA LEU A 521 13.47 24.10 -14.01
C LEU A 521 12.11 24.51 -14.59
N GLN A 522 11.98 25.74 -15.09
CA GLN A 522 10.79 26.22 -15.79
C GLN A 522 10.56 25.41 -17.06
N ALA A 523 11.59 25.22 -17.89
CA ALA A 523 11.51 24.40 -19.10
C ALA A 523 11.15 22.95 -18.79
N ALA A 524 11.85 22.30 -17.85
CA ALA A 524 11.56 20.92 -17.45
C ALA A 524 10.14 20.74 -16.85
N LEU A 525 9.61 21.76 -16.18
CA LEU A 525 8.24 21.76 -15.65
C LEU A 525 7.21 21.95 -16.77
N ASP A 526 7.51 22.73 -17.80
CA ASP A 526 6.68 22.89 -19.00
C ASP A 526 6.74 21.64 -19.93
N ASP A 527 7.88 20.95 -20.02
CA ASP A 527 8.01 19.63 -20.64
C ASP A 527 7.17 18.58 -19.87
N CYS A 528 7.30 18.51 -18.54
CA CYS A 528 6.46 17.65 -17.70
C CYS A 528 4.95 17.99 -17.81
N ARG A 529 4.58 19.24 -18.11
CA ARG A 529 3.18 19.62 -18.41
C ARG A 529 2.72 19.07 -19.76
N ALA A 530 3.60 19.04 -20.76
CA ALA A 530 3.32 18.44 -22.06
C ALA A 530 3.16 16.91 -21.95
N ASP A 531 4.08 16.23 -21.27
CA ASP A 531 3.99 14.78 -21.01
C ASP A 531 2.72 14.41 -20.23
N LEU A 532 2.35 15.20 -19.21
CA LEU A 532 1.14 14.98 -18.42
C LEU A 532 -0.14 15.35 -19.21
N ALA A 533 -0.04 16.19 -20.25
CA ALA A 533 -1.14 16.40 -21.21
C ALA A 533 -1.28 15.20 -22.16
N LEU A 534 -0.18 14.68 -22.72
CA LEU A 534 -0.16 13.48 -23.57
C LEU A 534 -0.69 12.26 -22.80
N ALA A 535 -0.19 12.00 -21.58
CA ALA A 535 -0.65 10.90 -20.74
C ALA A 535 -2.13 11.04 -20.30
N ARG A 536 -2.69 12.26 -20.29
CA ARG A 536 -4.14 12.47 -20.14
C ARG A 536 -4.90 12.13 -21.41
N GLU A 537 -4.39 12.52 -22.57
CA GLU A 537 -5.00 12.20 -23.87
C GLU A 537 -5.00 10.68 -24.11
N GLU A 538 -3.87 10.00 -23.92
CA GLU A 538 -3.77 8.54 -23.95
C GLU A 538 -4.74 7.89 -22.97
N ARG A 539 -4.82 8.37 -21.72
CA ARG A 539 -5.75 7.82 -20.72
C ARG A 539 -7.22 8.01 -21.13
N GLU A 540 -7.56 9.10 -21.80
CA GLU A 540 -8.92 9.34 -22.29
C GLU A 540 -9.22 8.50 -23.54
N GLN A 541 -8.23 8.27 -24.42
CA GLN A 541 -8.31 7.31 -25.54
C GLN A 541 -8.45 5.85 -25.05
N PHE A 542 -7.73 5.45 -24.00
CA PHE A 542 -7.92 4.14 -23.37
C PHE A 542 -9.30 4.04 -22.69
N ARG A 543 -9.81 5.13 -22.11
CA ARG A 543 -11.18 5.17 -21.55
C ARG A 543 -12.25 5.08 -22.61
N SER A 544 -12.11 5.74 -23.76
CA SER A 544 -13.07 5.59 -24.86
C SER A 544 -13.02 4.19 -25.46
N ALA A 545 -11.82 3.63 -25.67
CA ALA A 545 -11.66 2.25 -26.14
C ALA A 545 -12.28 1.22 -25.17
N ILE A 546 -12.00 1.33 -23.87
CA ILE A 546 -12.61 0.45 -22.84
C ILE A 546 -14.13 0.68 -22.75
N SER A 547 -14.61 1.92 -22.90
CA SER A 547 -16.05 2.23 -22.95
C SER A 547 -16.73 1.57 -24.15
N GLU A 548 -16.13 1.67 -25.34
CA GLU A 548 -16.63 1.04 -26.56
C GLU A 548 -16.61 -0.48 -26.45
N GLU A 549 -15.50 -1.08 -26.00
CA GLU A 549 -15.38 -2.53 -25.79
C GLU A 549 -16.35 -3.06 -24.73
N CYS A 550 -16.51 -2.37 -23.59
CA CYS A 550 -17.51 -2.73 -22.58
C CYS A 550 -18.94 -2.57 -23.10
N SER A 551 -19.23 -1.56 -23.92
CA SER A 551 -20.55 -1.38 -24.53
C SER A 551 -20.86 -2.48 -25.56
N SER A 552 -19.86 -2.87 -26.36
CA SER A 552 -19.94 -3.96 -27.32
C SER A 552 -20.15 -5.30 -26.61
N ALA A 553 -19.35 -5.60 -25.58
CA ALA A 553 -19.49 -6.79 -24.76
C ALA A 553 -20.85 -6.84 -24.02
N LEU A 554 -21.40 -5.71 -23.57
CA LEU A 554 -22.76 -5.63 -23.03
C LEU A 554 -23.83 -5.93 -24.09
N VAL A 555 -23.69 -5.40 -25.30
CA VAL A 555 -24.62 -5.67 -26.41
C VAL A 555 -24.56 -7.13 -26.86
N GLU A 556 -23.37 -7.71 -26.99
CA GLU A 556 -23.22 -9.15 -27.28
C GLU A 556 -23.77 -10.02 -26.14
N ARG A 557 -23.51 -9.64 -24.88
CA ARG A 557 -24.04 -10.33 -23.71
C ARG A 557 -25.57 -10.30 -23.68
N PHE A 558 -26.21 -9.13 -23.82
CA PHE A 558 -27.66 -9.03 -23.92
C PHE A 558 -28.21 -9.80 -25.13
N ALA A 559 -27.54 -9.79 -26.28
CA ALA A 559 -27.93 -10.58 -27.44
C ALA A 559 -27.78 -12.10 -27.20
N SER A 560 -26.86 -12.53 -26.33
CA SER A 560 -26.71 -13.92 -25.91
C SER A 560 -27.76 -14.33 -24.86
N GLU A 561 -28.03 -13.47 -23.87
CA GLU A 561 -29.05 -13.67 -22.83
C GLU A 561 -30.46 -13.68 -23.45
N LEU A 562 -30.74 -12.83 -24.44
CA LEU A 562 -31.97 -12.90 -25.25
C LEU A 562 -32.09 -14.19 -26.07
N LYS A 563 -30.99 -14.76 -26.57
CA LYS A 563 -31.00 -16.06 -27.27
C LYS A 563 -31.20 -17.24 -26.31
N ILE A 564 -30.69 -17.13 -25.07
CA ILE A 564 -30.91 -18.12 -24.01
C ILE A 564 -32.36 -18.05 -23.53
N SER A 565 -32.84 -16.87 -23.16
CA SER A 565 -34.22 -16.63 -22.70
C SER A 565 -35.26 -17.06 -23.73
N ARG A 566 -35.03 -16.85 -25.04
CA ARG A 566 -35.90 -17.41 -26.09
C ARG A 566 -35.91 -18.93 -26.10
N LYS A 567 -34.75 -19.59 -26.04
CA LYS A 567 -34.66 -21.05 -25.95
C LYS A 567 -35.27 -21.61 -24.67
N GLU A 568 -35.23 -20.87 -23.57
CA GLU A 568 -35.90 -21.22 -22.33
C GLU A 568 -37.42 -21.06 -22.44
N SER A 569 -37.93 -20.02 -23.11
CA SER A 569 -39.35 -19.89 -23.47
C SER A 569 -39.80 -21.02 -24.37
N GLU A 570 -39.09 -21.29 -25.47
CA GLU A 570 -39.34 -22.40 -26.40
C GLU A 570 -39.34 -23.76 -25.66
N ALA A 571 -38.41 -23.97 -24.71
CA ALA A 571 -38.36 -25.18 -23.89
C ALA A 571 -39.47 -25.24 -22.83
N GLN A 572 -39.93 -24.11 -22.29
CA GLN A 572 -41.09 -24.05 -21.39
C GLN A 572 -42.40 -24.28 -22.15
N GLU A 573 -42.56 -23.71 -23.34
CA GLU A 573 -43.69 -23.96 -24.25
C GLU A 573 -43.75 -25.43 -24.67
N LEU A 574 -42.61 -26.04 -25.04
CA LEU A 574 -42.55 -27.47 -25.35
C LEU A 574 -42.88 -28.36 -24.13
N ARG A 575 -42.51 -27.94 -22.91
CA ARG A 575 -42.91 -28.62 -21.67
C ARG A 575 -44.40 -28.43 -21.35
N ALA A 576 -44.95 -27.23 -21.58
CA ALA A 576 -46.37 -26.95 -21.40
C ALA A 576 -47.22 -27.78 -22.38
N VAL A 577 -46.87 -27.78 -23.67
CA VAL A 577 -47.55 -28.60 -24.70
C VAL A 577 -47.38 -30.10 -24.42
N ALA A 578 -46.26 -30.55 -23.84
CA ALA A 578 -46.12 -31.92 -23.38
C ALA A 578 -47.03 -32.22 -22.16
N ALA A 579 -47.13 -31.30 -21.20
CA ALA A 579 -48.01 -31.43 -20.05
C ALA A 579 -49.50 -31.44 -20.46
N GLU A 580 -49.92 -30.53 -21.34
CA GLU A 580 -51.26 -30.50 -21.95
C GLU A 580 -51.59 -31.79 -22.70
N ARG A 581 -50.62 -32.39 -23.40
CA ARG A 581 -50.80 -33.72 -24.02
C ARG A 581 -50.98 -34.80 -22.97
N THR A 582 -50.19 -34.83 -21.89
CA THR A 582 -50.39 -35.80 -20.79
C THR A 582 -51.71 -35.58 -20.04
N ILE A 583 -52.17 -34.34 -19.88
CA ILE A 583 -53.47 -34.04 -19.28
C ILE A 583 -54.58 -34.52 -20.21
N THR A 584 -54.52 -34.25 -21.51
CA THR A 584 -55.55 -34.70 -22.46
C THR A 584 -55.50 -36.19 -22.83
N THR A 585 -54.44 -36.94 -22.46
CA THR A 585 -54.48 -38.41 -22.38
C THR A 585 -55.09 -38.88 -21.06
N LEU A 586 -54.66 -38.32 -19.92
CA LEU A 586 -55.23 -38.65 -18.60
C LEU A 586 -56.73 -38.31 -18.50
N GLU A 587 -57.22 -37.28 -19.18
CA GLU A 587 -58.65 -36.95 -19.29
C GLU A 587 -59.41 -37.95 -20.17
N ARG A 588 -58.77 -38.52 -21.21
CA ARG A 588 -59.34 -39.63 -21.99
C ARG A 588 -59.37 -40.92 -21.18
N GLU A 589 -58.27 -41.24 -20.50
CA GLU A 589 -58.17 -42.39 -19.62
C GLU A 589 -59.22 -42.28 -18.50
N LEU A 590 -59.26 -41.16 -17.76
CA LEU A 590 -60.26 -40.89 -16.72
C LEU A 590 -61.71 -40.85 -17.25
N SER A 591 -61.97 -40.41 -18.48
CA SER A 591 -63.32 -40.47 -19.06
C SER A 591 -63.68 -41.89 -19.52
N SER A 592 -62.72 -42.69 -19.98
CA SER A 592 -62.91 -44.11 -20.26
C SER A 592 -63.09 -44.95 -18.99
N GLU A 593 -62.35 -44.63 -17.91
CA GLU A 593 -62.54 -45.21 -16.58
C GLU A 593 -63.88 -44.78 -15.98
N LYS A 594 -64.31 -43.52 -16.15
CA LYS A 594 -65.66 -43.10 -15.75
C LYS A 594 -66.76 -43.80 -16.54
N ALA A 595 -66.54 -44.07 -17.83
CA ALA A 595 -67.46 -44.88 -18.63
C ALA A 595 -67.47 -46.35 -18.14
N LEU A 596 -66.30 -46.92 -17.84
CA LEU A 596 -66.16 -48.27 -17.28
C LEU A 596 -66.79 -48.39 -15.89
N VAL A 597 -66.59 -47.40 -15.02
CA VAL A 597 -67.24 -47.30 -13.69
C VAL A 597 -68.73 -47.07 -13.83
N ALA A 598 -69.21 -46.30 -14.81
CA ALA A 598 -70.64 -46.14 -15.08
C ALA A 598 -71.27 -47.45 -15.59
N THR A 599 -70.59 -48.22 -16.46
CA THR A 599 -71.07 -49.55 -16.88
C THR A 599 -70.99 -50.57 -15.75
N LEU A 600 -69.91 -50.59 -14.96
CA LEU A 600 -69.79 -51.44 -13.78
C LEU A 600 -70.80 -51.06 -12.69
N MET A 601 -71.16 -49.79 -12.55
CA MET A 601 -72.24 -49.33 -11.67
C MET A 601 -73.60 -49.77 -12.18
N ALA A 602 -73.87 -49.66 -13.49
CA ALA A 602 -75.10 -50.18 -14.09
C ALA A 602 -75.20 -51.70 -13.97
N GLU A 603 -74.09 -52.44 -14.12
CA GLU A 603 -74.00 -53.87 -13.83
C GLU A 603 -74.18 -54.17 -12.33
N HIS A 604 -73.63 -53.33 -11.46
CA HIS A 604 -73.80 -53.48 -10.01
C HIS A 604 -75.24 -53.16 -9.56
N GLU A 605 -75.93 -52.21 -10.20
CA GLU A 605 -77.34 -51.91 -9.97
C GLU A 605 -78.25 -52.98 -10.57
N ASN A 606 -77.96 -53.48 -11.77
CA ASN A 606 -78.66 -54.61 -12.38
C ASN A 606 -78.50 -55.90 -11.53
N THR A 607 -77.31 -56.17 -11.01
CA THR A 607 -77.09 -57.29 -10.08
C THR A 607 -77.68 -57.03 -8.68
N ARG A 608 -77.80 -55.77 -8.24
CA ARG A 608 -78.56 -55.42 -7.03
C ARG A 608 -80.07 -55.64 -7.22
N ALA A 609 -80.61 -55.29 -8.38
CA ALA A 609 -81.99 -55.53 -8.74
C ALA A 609 -82.27 -57.03 -8.87
N ALA A 610 -81.36 -57.79 -9.50
CA ALA A 610 -81.45 -59.26 -9.56
C ALA A 610 -81.32 -59.90 -8.16
N LEU A 611 -80.45 -59.37 -7.28
CA LEU A 611 -80.34 -59.82 -5.89
C LEU A 611 -81.61 -59.50 -5.11
N ALA A 612 -82.19 -58.31 -5.22
CA ALA A 612 -83.45 -57.97 -4.57
C ALA A 612 -84.60 -58.88 -5.04
N LEU A 613 -84.63 -59.26 -6.32
CA LEU A 613 -85.62 -60.18 -6.90
C LEU A 613 -85.37 -61.65 -6.45
N GLU A 614 -84.11 -62.03 -6.19
CA GLU A 614 -83.77 -63.31 -5.56
C GLU A 614 -84.00 -63.31 -4.04
N GLU A 615 -83.88 -62.18 -3.36
CA GLU A 615 -84.19 -62.00 -1.93
C GLU A 615 -85.72 -62.04 -1.73
N GLU A 616 -86.49 -61.37 -2.57
CA GLU A 616 -87.97 -61.47 -2.62
C GLU A 616 -88.44 -62.91 -2.96
N ARG A 617 -87.68 -63.67 -3.75
CA ARG A 617 -87.91 -65.11 -3.93
C ARG A 617 -87.56 -65.95 -2.69
N ARG A 618 -86.48 -65.60 -1.98
CA ARG A 618 -86.04 -66.32 -0.77
C ARG A 618 -86.98 -66.10 0.42
N GLU A 619 -87.52 -64.90 0.60
CA GLU A 619 -88.53 -64.64 1.64
C GLU A 619 -89.86 -65.38 1.38
N ASN A 620 -90.13 -65.78 0.13
CA ASN A 620 -91.32 -66.57 -0.25
C ASN A 620 -91.09 -68.09 -0.25
N LEU A 621 -89.92 -68.59 0.15
CA LEU A 621 -89.62 -70.04 0.21
C LEU A 621 -89.44 -70.53 1.66
N ALA A 622 -90.44 -71.27 2.11
CA ALA A 622 -90.41 -72.05 3.36
C ALA A 622 -89.27 -73.10 3.35
N PRO A 623 -88.80 -73.57 4.52
CA PRO A 623 -87.57 -74.36 4.60
C PRO A 623 -87.67 -75.68 3.83
N MET A 624 -86.68 -75.94 2.99
CA MET A 624 -86.54 -77.15 2.19
C MET A 624 -85.20 -77.84 2.47
N ASP A 625 -85.24 -79.16 2.62
CA ASP A 625 -84.06 -80.00 2.84
C ASP A 625 -83.17 -80.03 1.59
N GLY A 626 -81.98 -79.43 1.67
CA GLY A 626 -81.01 -79.38 0.57
C GLY A 626 -79.57 -79.07 0.97
N LEU A 627 -79.26 -79.04 2.28
CA LEU A 627 -77.93 -78.71 2.78
C LEU A 627 -76.89 -79.82 2.53
N ASP A 628 -77.30 -81.08 2.43
CA ASP A 628 -76.39 -82.20 2.16
C ASP A 628 -76.07 -82.34 0.67
N ASP A 629 -77.03 -82.04 -0.23
CA ASP A 629 -76.76 -81.95 -1.67
C ASP A 629 -75.73 -80.85 -1.96
N LEU A 630 -75.88 -79.67 -1.34
CA LEU A 630 -74.90 -78.58 -1.45
C LEU A 630 -73.52 -78.96 -0.87
N ARG A 631 -73.46 -79.76 0.21
CA ARG A 631 -72.20 -80.32 0.72
C ARG A 631 -71.57 -81.28 -0.29
N SER A 632 -72.35 -82.16 -0.92
CA SER A 632 -71.85 -83.09 -1.95
C SER A 632 -71.30 -82.35 -3.19
N GLN A 633 -71.93 -81.24 -3.59
CA GLN A 633 -71.42 -80.37 -4.66
C GLN A 633 -70.13 -79.66 -4.26
N ILE A 634 -70.03 -79.17 -3.02
CA ILE A 634 -68.79 -78.55 -2.50
C ILE A 634 -67.64 -79.57 -2.47
N GLU A 635 -67.88 -80.81 -2.01
CA GLU A 635 -66.87 -81.87 -2.04
C GLU A 635 -66.46 -82.21 -3.47
N THR A 636 -67.41 -82.37 -4.39
CA THR A 636 -67.17 -82.64 -5.81
C THR A 636 -66.32 -81.54 -6.46
N LEU A 637 -66.71 -80.28 -6.30
CA LEU A 637 -65.97 -79.12 -6.81
C LEU A 637 -64.58 -78.99 -6.15
N SER A 638 -64.43 -79.36 -4.87
CA SER A 638 -63.12 -79.36 -4.21
C SER A 638 -62.18 -80.40 -4.83
N LEU A 639 -62.71 -81.56 -5.22
CA LEU A 639 -61.98 -82.66 -5.83
C LEU A 639 -61.60 -82.34 -7.29
N GLU A 640 -62.49 -81.72 -8.06
CA GLU A 640 -62.17 -81.15 -9.38
C GLU A 640 -61.11 -80.05 -9.29
N ASN A 641 -61.18 -79.16 -8.30
CA ASN A 641 -60.18 -78.12 -8.06
C ASN A 641 -58.79 -78.73 -7.75
N LEU A 642 -58.76 -79.86 -7.03
CA LEU A 642 -57.56 -80.65 -6.78
C LEU A 642 -57.00 -81.26 -8.07
N GLN A 643 -57.84 -81.90 -8.90
CA GLN A 643 -57.43 -82.43 -10.21
C GLN A 643 -56.94 -81.34 -11.16
N LEU A 644 -57.55 -80.16 -11.17
CA LEU A 644 -57.10 -79.00 -11.95
C LEU A 644 -55.74 -78.49 -11.47
N LYS A 645 -55.46 -78.51 -10.16
CA LYS A 645 -54.12 -78.20 -9.61
C LYS A 645 -53.07 -79.23 -10.03
N GLU A 646 -53.38 -80.53 -10.04
CA GLU A 646 -52.46 -81.55 -10.58
C GLU A 646 -52.24 -81.43 -12.10
N ARG A 647 -53.30 -81.09 -12.86
CA ARG A 647 -53.18 -80.76 -14.29
C ARG A 647 -52.31 -79.52 -14.52
N ALA A 648 -52.44 -78.48 -13.71
CA ALA A 648 -51.58 -77.29 -13.77
C ALA A 648 -50.12 -77.62 -13.44
N LEU A 649 -49.85 -78.37 -12.37
CA LEU A 649 -48.49 -78.82 -12.00
C LEU A 649 -47.83 -79.72 -13.06
N THR A 650 -48.62 -80.38 -13.91
CA THR A 650 -48.13 -81.20 -15.03
C THR A 650 -48.12 -80.47 -16.38
N ILE A 651 -48.55 -79.20 -16.45
CA ILE A 651 -48.75 -78.49 -17.73
C ILE A 651 -47.47 -78.39 -18.57
N LEU A 652 -46.30 -78.14 -17.96
CA LEU A 652 -45.01 -78.11 -18.66
C LEU A 652 -44.64 -79.46 -19.29
N LYS A 653 -44.94 -80.57 -18.61
CA LYS A 653 -44.70 -81.92 -19.14
C LYS A 653 -45.65 -82.23 -20.30
N ARG A 654 -46.92 -81.82 -20.17
CA ARG A 654 -47.95 -82.01 -21.22
C ARG A 654 -47.73 -81.08 -22.42
N TYR A 655 -47.17 -79.90 -22.22
CA TYR A 655 -46.72 -79.00 -23.29
C TYR A 655 -45.61 -79.63 -24.12
N HIS A 656 -44.55 -80.13 -23.48
CA HIS A 656 -43.46 -80.83 -24.18
C HIS A 656 -43.89 -82.18 -24.80
N ALA A 657 -44.94 -82.81 -24.30
CA ALA A 657 -45.57 -84.00 -24.89
C ALA A 657 -46.63 -83.67 -25.97
N GLY A 658 -46.92 -82.40 -26.25
CA GLY A 658 -47.96 -81.96 -27.18
C GLY A 658 -49.40 -82.20 -26.71
N SER A 659 -49.61 -82.74 -25.52
CA SER A 659 -50.88 -83.23 -24.98
C SER A 659 -51.62 -82.21 -24.10
N LEU A 660 -51.62 -80.94 -24.52
CA LEU A 660 -52.43 -79.88 -23.89
C LEU A 660 -53.87 -79.90 -24.43
N THR A 661 -54.82 -79.49 -23.61
CA THR A 661 -56.16 -79.08 -24.09
C THR A 661 -56.06 -77.73 -24.80
N ASP A 662 -57.04 -77.34 -25.63
CA ASP A 662 -56.93 -76.11 -26.41
C ASP A 662 -56.93 -74.84 -25.55
N ALA A 663 -57.69 -74.82 -24.44
CA ALA A 663 -57.61 -73.75 -23.43
C ALA A 663 -56.22 -73.66 -22.76
N GLU A 664 -55.54 -74.79 -22.55
CA GLU A 664 -54.16 -74.80 -22.03
C GLU A 664 -53.15 -74.34 -23.10
N LYS A 665 -53.36 -74.68 -24.38
CA LYS A 665 -52.56 -74.14 -25.50
C LYS A 665 -52.73 -72.64 -25.60
N GLU A 666 -53.94 -72.13 -25.41
CA GLU A 666 -54.24 -70.69 -25.46
C GLU A 666 -53.62 -69.94 -24.27
N LEU A 667 -53.71 -70.50 -23.05
CA LEU A 667 -52.98 -69.98 -21.89
C LEU A 667 -51.46 -69.96 -22.10
N VAL A 668 -50.88 -71.03 -22.68
CA VAL A 668 -49.44 -71.08 -22.97
C VAL A 668 -49.05 -70.10 -24.10
N ARG A 669 -49.88 -69.93 -25.14
CA ARG A 669 -49.69 -68.88 -26.16
C ARG A 669 -49.72 -67.48 -25.53
N TYR A 670 -50.67 -67.22 -24.64
CA TYR A 670 -50.78 -65.94 -23.94
C TYR A 670 -49.53 -65.67 -23.10
N VAL A 671 -49.09 -66.64 -22.29
CA VAL A 671 -47.85 -66.51 -21.49
C VAL A 671 -46.60 -66.31 -22.36
N ILE A 672 -46.51 -66.97 -23.52
CA ILE A 672 -45.44 -66.73 -24.49
C ILE A 672 -45.53 -65.30 -25.05
N LEU A 673 -46.70 -64.84 -25.49
CA LEU A 673 -46.92 -63.48 -25.99
C LEU A 673 -46.59 -62.41 -24.94
N THR A 674 -46.95 -62.60 -23.67
CA THR A 674 -46.59 -61.68 -22.57
C THR A 674 -45.10 -61.68 -22.29
N ALA A 675 -44.43 -62.84 -22.41
CA ALA A 675 -42.98 -62.92 -22.28
C ALA A 675 -42.25 -62.29 -23.47
N GLU A 676 -42.78 -62.43 -24.69
CA GLU A 676 -42.25 -61.80 -25.90
C GLU A 676 -42.44 -60.28 -25.88
N SER A 677 -43.61 -59.78 -25.46
CA SER A 677 -43.84 -58.33 -25.30
C SER A 677 -42.96 -57.73 -24.20
N GLY A 678 -42.87 -58.38 -23.03
CA GLY A 678 -41.99 -57.92 -21.95
C GLY A 678 -40.50 -57.90 -22.33
N ASN A 679 -40.04 -58.85 -23.17
CA ASN A 679 -38.69 -58.81 -23.73
C ASN A 679 -38.53 -57.70 -24.78
N ALA A 680 -39.55 -57.40 -25.59
CA ALA A 680 -39.53 -56.28 -26.52
C ALA A 680 -39.43 -54.93 -25.80
N ASP A 681 -40.18 -54.74 -24.71
CA ASP A 681 -40.11 -53.53 -23.87
C ASP A 681 -38.72 -53.35 -23.25
N VAL A 682 -38.10 -54.43 -22.75
CA VAL A 682 -36.72 -54.41 -22.22
C VAL A 682 -35.69 -54.06 -23.31
N LEU A 683 -35.89 -54.51 -24.55
CA LEU A 683 -35.05 -54.11 -25.68
C LEU A 683 -35.22 -52.61 -25.99
N VAL A 684 -36.45 -52.09 -26.04
CA VAL A 684 -36.72 -50.66 -26.26
C VAL A 684 -36.12 -49.79 -25.15
N GLN A 685 -36.19 -50.22 -23.88
CA GLN A 685 -35.54 -49.52 -22.77
C GLN A 685 -34.02 -49.46 -22.92
N LYS A 686 -33.37 -50.57 -23.34
CA LYS A 686 -31.93 -50.57 -23.61
C LYS A 686 -31.54 -49.71 -24.80
N ASP A 687 -32.37 -49.67 -25.84
CA ASP A 687 -32.19 -48.81 -27.01
C ASP A 687 -32.26 -47.31 -26.63
N GLN A 688 -33.12 -46.95 -25.68
CA GLN A 688 -33.17 -45.61 -25.09
C GLN A 688 -31.97 -45.33 -24.19
N GLU A 689 -31.50 -46.31 -23.41
CA GLU A 689 -30.30 -46.17 -22.58
C GLU A 689 -29.04 -45.95 -23.43
N ILE A 690 -28.89 -46.69 -24.54
CA ILE A 690 -27.80 -46.51 -25.50
C ILE A 690 -27.82 -45.09 -26.07
N LYS A 691 -28.98 -44.60 -26.54
CA LYS A 691 -29.13 -43.22 -27.03
C LYS A 691 -28.83 -42.16 -25.95
N SER A 692 -29.10 -42.46 -24.67
CA SER A 692 -28.69 -41.61 -23.53
C SER A 692 -27.19 -41.63 -23.26
N ARG A 693 -26.52 -42.76 -23.48
CA ARG A 693 -25.05 -42.89 -23.39
C ARG A 693 -24.36 -42.20 -24.56
N ASP A 694 -24.86 -42.35 -25.79
CA ASP A 694 -24.32 -41.71 -27.00
C ASP A 694 -24.41 -40.18 -26.94
N THR A 695 -25.54 -39.65 -26.47
CA THR A 695 -25.69 -38.19 -26.28
C THR A 695 -24.77 -37.64 -25.19
N LYS A 696 -24.50 -38.40 -24.11
CA LYS A 696 -23.47 -38.05 -23.12
C LYS A 696 -22.05 -38.13 -23.69
N LEU A 697 -21.74 -39.14 -24.49
CA LEU A 697 -20.46 -39.27 -25.18
C LEU A 697 -20.21 -38.11 -26.15
N ALA A 698 -21.21 -37.71 -26.93
CA ALA A 698 -21.14 -36.55 -27.82
C ALA A 698 -20.89 -35.24 -27.04
N GLN A 699 -21.56 -35.04 -25.90
CA GLN A 699 -21.32 -33.89 -25.02
C GLN A 699 -19.89 -33.88 -24.43
N LEU A 700 -19.37 -35.05 -24.02
CA LEU A 700 -17.99 -35.18 -23.54
C LEU A 700 -16.97 -34.92 -24.66
N GLN A 701 -17.20 -35.47 -25.86
CA GLN A 701 -16.36 -35.20 -27.04
C GLN A 701 -16.37 -33.72 -27.42
N GLN A 702 -17.52 -33.04 -27.38
CA GLN A 702 -17.58 -31.59 -27.58
C GLN A 702 -16.77 -30.84 -26.51
N ARG A 703 -16.91 -31.21 -25.23
CA ARG A 703 -16.17 -30.60 -24.12
C ARG A 703 -14.66 -30.82 -24.22
N VAL A 704 -14.21 -31.98 -24.73
CA VAL A 704 -12.80 -32.24 -25.06
C VAL A 704 -12.35 -31.32 -26.20
N ASN A 705 -13.08 -31.26 -27.32
CA ASN A 705 -12.76 -30.36 -28.44
C ASN A 705 -12.68 -28.89 -28.01
N ASP A 706 -13.54 -28.43 -27.10
CA ASP A 706 -13.51 -27.04 -26.61
C ASP A 706 -12.38 -26.78 -25.58
N LEU A 707 -11.94 -27.81 -24.84
CA LEU A 707 -10.72 -27.75 -24.04
C LEU A 707 -9.45 -27.78 -24.91
N GLU A 708 -9.41 -28.58 -25.97
CA GLU A 708 -8.32 -28.61 -26.95
C GLU A 708 -8.18 -27.26 -27.67
N LYS A 709 -9.29 -26.63 -28.08
CA LYS A 709 -9.28 -25.26 -28.63
C LYS A 709 -8.74 -24.25 -27.64
N LYS A 710 -9.11 -24.32 -26.36
CA LYS A 710 -8.59 -23.44 -25.30
C LYS A 710 -7.09 -23.66 -25.09
N LEU A 711 -6.65 -24.91 -25.01
CA LEU A 711 -5.23 -25.26 -24.89
C LEU A 711 -4.44 -24.76 -26.11
N ALA A 712 -4.94 -24.95 -27.33
CA ALA A 712 -4.34 -24.43 -28.55
C ALA A 712 -4.33 -22.90 -28.63
N HIS A 713 -5.29 -22.22 -28.00
CA HIS A 713 -5.33 -20.75 -27.90
C HIS A 713 -4.29 -20.22 -26.90
N GLU A 714 -4.19 -20.81 -25.71
CA GLU A 714 -3.18 -20.42 -24.72
C GLU A 714 -1.75 -20.78 -25.16
N LEU A 715 -1.55 -21.94 -25.82
CA LEU A 715 -0.27 -22.26 -26.47
C LEU A 715 0.08 -21.30 -27.61
N ARG A 716 -0.91 -20.72 -28.31
CA ARG A 716 -0.68 -19.66 -29.31
C ARG A 716 -0.35 -18.31 -28.68
N LYS A 717 -0.99 -17.94 -27.56
CA LYS A 717 -0.62 -16.73 -26.79
C LYS A 717 0.81 -16.84 -26.24
N GLY A 718 1.20 -18.00 -25.72
CA GLY A 718 2.56 -18.24 -25.23
C GLY A 718 3.63 -18.23 -26.33
N ALA A 719 3.27 -18.44 -27.59
CA ALA A 719 4.20 -18.52 -28.72
C ALA A 719 4.61 -17.16 -29.33
N GLY A 720 4.21 -16.02 -28.73
CA GLY A 720 4.57 -14.69 -29.21
C GLY A 720 5.98 -14.21 -28.81
N GLY A 721 6.62 -14.85 -27.83
CA GLY A 721 7.96 -14.49 -27.35
C GLY A 721 9.06 -15.39 -27.93
N ALA A 722 10.11 -14.78 -28.49
CA ALA A 722 11.28 -15.52 -28.95
C ALA A 722 12.08 -16.12 -27.77
N ASN A 723 12.69 -17.29 -28.00
CA ASN A 723 13.69 -17.93 -27.15
C ASN A 723 13.26 -18.30 -25.70
N THR A 724 12.34 -19.27 -25.56
CA THR A 724 12.39 -20.20 -24.41
C THR A 724 12.34 -21.65 -24.89
N THR A 725 13.19 -22.50 -24.31
CA THR A 725 13.25 -23.94 -24.62
C THR A 725 12.15 -24.70 -23.88
N THR A 726 11.34 -25.47 -24.60
CA THR A 726 10.18 -26.20 -24.06
C THR A 726 10.57 -27.42 -23.21
N ILE A 727 10.89 -27.17 -21.94
CA ILE A 727 11.01 -28.20 -20.91
C ILE A 727 9.61 -28.68 -20.52
N VAL A 728 9.07 -29.66 -21.27
CA VAL A 728 8.22 -30.79 -20.85
C VAL A 728 7.82 -31.57 -22.10
N ASN A 729 8.20 -32.85 -22.16
CA ASN A 729 7.91 -33.71 -23.30
C ASN A 729 6.59 -34.48 -23.09
N LEU A 730 5.45 -33.86 -23.39
CA LEU A 730 4.11 -34.43 -23.15
C LEU A 730 3.86 -35.81 -23.81
N LYS A 731 4.66 -36.22 -24.81
CA LYS A 731 4.55 -37.56 -25.43
C LYS A 731 4.79 -38.72 -24.44
N SER A 732 5.40 -38.46 -23.28
CA SER A 732 5.66 -39.51 -22.28
C SER A 732 4.43 -39.92 -21.45
N LEU A 733 3.37 -39.11 -21.39
CA LEU A 733 2.27 -39.28 -20.42
C LEU A 733 0.94 -39.78 -21.03
N MET A 734 0.86 -40.01 -22.34
CA MET A 734 -0.36 -40.47 -23.03
C MET A 734 -0.31 -41.94 -23.49
N SER A 735 0.47 -42.79 -22.82
CA SER A 735 0.74 -44.18 -23.25
C SER A 735 0.18 -45.28 -22.32
N SER A 736 -0.72 -44.94 -21.39
CA SER A 736 -1.29 -45.89 -20.41
C SER A 736 -2.83 -45.84 -20.33
N SER A 737 -3.51 -46.36 -21.35
CA SER A 737 -4.88 -46.87 -21.23
C SER A 737 -5.08 -48.02 -22.24
N PRO A 738 -5.87 -49.07 -21.95
CA PRO A 738 -5.87 -50.30 -22.76
C PRO A 738 -6.42 -50.10 -24.19
N ARG A 739 -5.82 -50.82 -25.15
CA ARG A 739 -6.49 -51.15 -26.40
C ARG A 739 -7.47 -52.29 -26.12
N ASP A 740 -8.76 -51.97 -26.02
CA ASP A 740 -9.80 -53.00 -26.11
C ASP A 740 -9.73 -53.71 -27.48
N GLN A 741 -10.04 -55.01 -27.46
CA GLN A 741 -9.89 -55.88 -28.61
C GLN A 741 -11.07 -55.74 -29.58
N VAL A 742 -10.76 -55.87 -30.88
CA VAL A 742 -11.77 -55.88 -31.94
C VAL A 742 -12.63 -57.14 -31.82
N MET A 743 -13.82 -56.99 -31.25
CA MET A 743 -14.94 -57.94 -31.44
C MET A 743 -15.71 -57.51 -32.68
N GLY A 744 -15.44 -58.20 -33.81
CA GLY A 744 -16.07 -57.93 -35.10
C GLY A 744 -17.49 -58.52 -35.23
N ASP A 745 -18.10 -58.22 -36.38
CA ASP A 745 -19.46 -58.61 -36.74
C ASP A 745 -19.78 -60.10 -36.55
N LEU A 746 -20.91 -60.38 -35.90
CA LEU A 746 -21.67 -61.61 -36.12
C LEU A 746 -23.17 -61.29 -36.25
N SER A 747 -23.58 -61.06 -37.50
CA SER A 747 -24.98 -60.97 -37.87
C SER A 747 -25.58 -62.37 -38.13
N VAL A 748 -26.81 -62.56 -37.63
CA VAL A 748 -27.90 -63.42 -38.14
C VAL A 748 -27.53 -64.72 -38.90
N VAL A 749 -27.92 -65.90 -38.38
CA VAL A 749 -28.72 -66.95 -39.10
C VAL A 749 -29.02 -68.19 -38.23
N ARG A 750 -30.30 -68.35 -37.86
CA ARG A 750 -31.14 -69.57 -37.89
C ARG A 750 -30.54 -71.00 -37.64
N ASN A 751 -31.07 -71.62 -36.57
CA ASN A 751 -31.99 -72.79 -36.61
C ASN A 751 -31.52 -74.23 -36.22
N THR A 752 -32.50 -75.03 -35.73
CA THR A 752 -32.61 -76.50 -35.67
C THR A 752 -31.72 -77.39 -34.75
N GLN A 753 -32.36 -77.85 -33.65
CA GLN A 753 -32.58 -79.27 -33.26
C GLN A 753 -31.52 -80.16 -32.55
N ASN A 754 -32.05 -80.86 -31.53
CA ASN A 754 -31.80 -82.26 -31.09
C ASN A 754 -30.60 -82.69 -30.21
N VAL A 755 -30.91 -82.85 -28.91
CA VAL A 755 -30.72 -84.01 -27.99
C VAL A 755 -29.84 -85.24 -28.38
N PRO A 756 -29.31 -86.04 -27.41
CA PRO A 756 -28.64 -85.70 -26.14
C PRO A 756 -27.50 -86.73 -25.75
N PHE A 757 -27.17 -86.85 -24.45
CA PHE A 757 -26.46 -87.97 -23.77
C PHE A 757 -24.99 -88.32 -24.16
N LYS A 758 -24.04 -88.03 -23.23
CA LYS A 758 -23.33 -89.07 -22.42
C LYS A 758 -22.28 -88.49 -21.44
N THR A 759 -22.25 -89.07 -20.24
CA THR A 759 -21.11 -89.13 -19.29
C THR A 759 -20.69 -90.61 -19.16
N PRO A 760 -19.65 -91.02 -18.41
CA PRO A 760 -18.45 -90.37 -17.84
C PRO A 760 -17.17 -91.07 -18.44
N PRO A 761 -16.05 -91.45 -17.76
CA PRO A 761 -15.39 -91.01 -16.51
C PRO A 761 -13.84 -90.80 -16.57
N ASN A 762 -13.25 -90.37 -15.43
CA ASN A 762 -11.92 -90.70 -14.88
C ASN A 762 -10.64 -90.78 -15.76
N GLN A 763 -9.64 -89.92 -15.46
CA GLN A 763 -8.31 -90.26 -14.89
C GLN A 763 -7.57 -88.94 -14.54
N ARG A 764 -7.06 -88.72 -13.32
CA ARG A 764 -5.85 -89.24 -12.60
C ARG A 764 -4.52 -88.53 -12.97
N MET A 765 -3.98 -87.84 -11.95
CA MET A 765 -2.58 -87.84 -11.49
C MET A 765 -1.49 -86.91 -12.08
N LEU A 766 -0.64 -86.43 -11.13
CA LEU A 766 0.73 -85.88 -11.25
C LEU A 766 0.86 -84.55 -12.02
N ALA A 767 1.78 -83.62 -11.72
CA ALA A 767 2.73 -83.29 -10.64
C ALA A 767 3.56 -82.09 -11.21
N PRO A 768 4.35 -81.34 -10.42
CA PRO A 768 4.93 -80.07 -10.88
C PRO A 768 6.32 -80.22 -11.52
N SER A 769 6.79 -79.13 -12.15
CA SER A 769 8.21 -78.89 -12.44
C SER A 769 8.57 -77.44 -12.12
N ALA A 770 9.82 -77.20 -11.71
CA ALA A 770 10.32 -75.89 -11.29
C ALA A 770 11.78 -75.68 -11.71
N ALA A 771 12.09 -74.46 -12.16
CA ALA A 771 13.42 -73.86 -12.23
C ALA A 771 13.25 -72.37 -11.88
N VAL A 772 13.95 -71.74 -10.93
CA VAL A 772 15.38 -71.76 -10.59
C VAL A 772 16.26 -71.14 -11.67
N HIS A 773 16.61 -69.86 -11.51
CA HIS A 773 17.98 -69.36 -11.71
C HIS A 773 18.21 -68.00 -11.01
N LYS A 774 19.38 -67.88 -10.38
CA LYS A 774 20.10 -66.72 -9.84
C LYS A 774 21.61 -67.12 -9.90
N PRO A 775 22.57 -66.26 -9.53
CA PRO A 775 22.86 -64.91 -10.03
C PRO A 775 24.33 -64.84 -10.55
N VAL A 776 24.78 -63.70 -11.09
CA VAL A 776 26.22 -63.41 -11.29
C VAL A 776 26.51 -61.92 -11.05
N GLU A 777 27.60 -61.64 -10.32
CA GLU A 777 28.20 -60.31 -10.16
C GLU A 777 29.50 -60.19 -11.00
N ASN A 778 29.89 -58.96 -11.34
CA ASN A 778 31.26 -58.38 -11.45
C ASN A 778 31.21 -57.19 -12.43
N VAL A 779 31.61 -55.96 -12.09
CA VAL A 779 32.96 -55.47 -11.68
C VAL A 779 33.97 -55.45 -12.83
N ALA A 780 34.10 -54.27 -13.46
CA ALA A 780 35.34 -53.77 -14.07
C ALA A 780 35.25 -52.26 -14.33
N GLY A 781 36.24 -51.49 -13.88
CA GLY A 781 36.56 -50.16 -14.43
C GLY A 781 37.52 -50.28 -15.64
N PRO A 782 37.95 -49.16 -16.24
CA PRO A 782 39.14 -48.53 -15.68
C PRO A 782 39.13 -46.98 -15.64
N SER A 783 40.13 -46.43 -14.96
CA SER A 783 40.41 -44.99 -14.77
C SER A 783 41.47 -44.48 -15.76
N THR A 784 41.53 -43.16 -16.02
CA THR A 784 42.68 -42.29 -15.65
C THR A 784 42.47 -40.81 -16.03
N HIS A 785 42.82 -39.91 -15.08
CA HIS A 785 43.32 -38.50 -15.15
C HIS A 785 43.05 -37.59 -16.38
N VAL A 786 42.82 -36.26 -16.25
CA VAL A 786 43.76 -35.19 -15.81
C VAL A 786 43.00 -33.84 -15.65
N THR A 787 43.32 -32.82 -14.84
CA THR A 787 43.80 -32.65 -13.43
C THR A 787 43.60 -31.17 -12.99
N ALA A 788 43.22 -30.92 -11.72
CA ALA A 788 43.30 -29.61 -11.01
C ALA A 788 42.36 -28.46 -11.50
N LYS A 789 42.01 -27.42 -10.71
CA LYS A 789 42.52 -26.91 -9.41
C LYS A 789 41.41 -26.54 -8.40
N GLU A 790 41.76 -26.66 -7.13
CA GLU A 790 41.20 -25.97 -5.93
C GLU A 790 42.21 -24.86 -5.50
N PRO A 791 42.09 -24.11 -4.38
CA PRO A 791 40.98 -23.77 -3.45
C PRO A 791 40.88 -22.19 -3.35
N PRO A 792 40.44 -21.48 -2.27
CA PRO A 792 39.95 -21.90 -0.96
C PRO A 792 38.72 -21.20 -0.33
N GLN A 793 38.32 -21.75 0.80
CA GLN A 793 37.34 -21.24 1.77
C GLN A 793 37.88 -20.05 2.58
N THR A 794 37.00 -19.20 3.10
CA THR A 794 37.27 -18.30 4.24
C THR A 794 36.38 -18.65 5.43
N LYS A 795 36.96 -18.66 6.63
CA LYS A 795 36.28 -19.02 7.88
C LYS A 795 35.78 -17.75 8.59
N PHE A 796 34.54 -17.75 9.08
CA PHE A 796 34.14 -16.87 10.17
C PHE A 796 33.30 -17.63 11.20
N ALA A 797 33.88 -17.78 12.37
CA ALA A 797 33.26 -18.25 13.60
C ALA A 797 33.99 -17.55 14.76
N ARG A 798 33.27 -17.29 15.87
CA ARG A 798 33.61 -16.36 16.97
C ARG A 798 33.48 -14.88 16.62
N LEU A 799 32.42 -14.27 17.14
CA LEU A 799 32.56 -13.15 18.08
C LEU A 799 31.28 -13.06 18.93
N ALA A 800 31.43 -13.22 20.24
CA ALA A 800 30.39 -13.09 21.24
C ALA A 800 31.07 -12.80 22.60
N GLN A 801 30.39 -12.01 23.44
CA GLN A 801 30.80 -11.56 24.78
C GLN A 801 31.95 -10.54 24.84
N MET A 802 31.83 -9.61 25.80
CA MET A 802 32.76 -8.53 26.20
C MET A 802 32.91 -7.38 25.18
N SER A 803 32.76 -6.09 25.53
CA SER A 803 32.37 -5.46 26.81
C SER A 803 31.35 -4.32 26.56
N GLU A 804 30.43 -3.95 27.47
CA GLU A 804 30.27 -4.24 28.91
C GLU A 804 31.22 -3.45 29.85
N ASP A 805 31.25 -2.10 29.76
CA ASP A 805 31.74 -1.17 30.82
C ASP A 805 31.24 0.30 30.62
N ASP A 806 31.14 1.03 31.73
CA ASP A 806 30.54 2.36 31.98
C ASP A 806 31.19 3.59 31.28
N ASP A 807 30.41 4.67 31.10
CA ASP A 807 30.84 6.04 31.50
C ASP A 807 29.65 7.03 31.62
N ASP A 808 29.43 7.58 32.81
CA ASP A 808 28.27 8.43 33.18
C ASP A 808 28.72 9.91 33.29
N VAL A 809 28.24 10.80 32.40
CA VAL A 809 28.63 12.24 32.43
C VAL A 809 27.41 13.18 32.33
N PRO A 810 27.02 13.86 33.43
CA PRO A 810 25.82 14.70 33.46
C PRO A 810 26.09 16.15 33.00
N LEU A 811 25.39 16.60 31.96
CA LEU A 811 25.42 18.01 31.52
C LEU A 811 24.50 18.90 32.38
N SER A 812 24.96 19.25 33.59
CA SER A 812 24.20 20.10 34.52
C SER A 812 25.03 21.10 35.35
N SER A 813 25.89 21.91 34.72
CA SER A 813 26.35 23.18 35.33
C SER A 813 27.06 24.16 34.37
N LEU A 814 26.36 25.23 33.96
CA LEU A 814 27.00 26.52 33.64
C LEU A 814 26.13 27.66 34.19
N THR A 815 26.58 28.30 35.27
CA THR A 815 25.79 29.30 35.99
C THR A 815 26.61 30.57 36.27
N SER A 816 26.11 31.71 35.79
CA SER A 816 26.38 33.09 36.29
C SER A 816 27.76 33.74 36.04
N VAL A 817 27.85 35.02 36.45
CA VAL A 817 28.97 35.99 36.34
C VAL A 817 29.14 36.59 34.93
N SER A 818 29.13 37.92 34.69
CA SER A 818 28.97 39.12 35.54
C SER A 818 28.24 40.24 34.76
N ARG A 819 27.19 40.89 35.29
CA ARG A 819 27.16 42.14 36.09
C ARG A 819 27.50 43.47 35.36
N ARG A 820 26.63 44.46 35.61
CA ARG A 820 26.65 45.94 35.39
C ARG A 820 25.81 46.44 34.20
N SER A 821 25.09 47.55 34.32
CA SER A 821 24.79 48.41 35.50
C SER A 821 23.63 49.38 35.20
N GLU A 822 22.85 49.73 36.24
CA GLU A 822 21.82 50.79 36.28
C GLU A 822 20.69 50.75 35.18
N ASP A 823 19.47 51.25 35.37
CA ASP A 823 19.01 52.24 36.35
C ASP A 823 17.57 52.00 36.90
N LYS A 824 17.14 52.87 37.81
CA LYS A 824 15.77 52.98 38.41
C LYS A 824 15.16 54.36 38.01
N PRO A 825 13.85 54.69 38.23
CA PRO A 825 13.03 54.28 39.37
C PRO A 825 11.51 54.03 39.16
N GLU A 826 10.94 53.39 40.19
CA GLU A 826 9.61 53.60 40.82
C GLU A 826 8.41 54.16 40.01
N SER A 827 7.34 53.35 39.95
CA SER A 827 6.07 53.75 40.56
C SER A 827 5.19 52.57 41.00
N LYS A 828 4.46 52.77 42.09
CA LYS A 828 3.23 52.04 42.51
C LYS A 828 2.12 53.11 42.62
N PRO A 829 0.83 52.78 42.89
CA PRO A 829 0.15 51.47 42.87
C PRO A 829 -1.14 51.47 42.01
N LYS A 830 -1.79 50.30 41.86
CA LYS A 830 -3.23 50.17 42.17
C LYS A 830 -3.66 48.71 42.34
N ARG A 831 -4.82 48.53 42.98
CA ARG A 831 -5.33 47.28 43.56
C ARG A 831 -6.81 47.15 43.23
N MET A 832 -7.18 46.17 42.42
CA MET A 832 -8.57 45.69 42.35
C MET A 832 -8.62 44.16 42.27
N ARG A 833 -9.57 43.59 43.02
CA ARG A 833 -10.12 42.25 42.79
C ARG A 833 -11.20 42.38 41.71
N LEU A 834 -11.52 41.30 41.01
CA LEU A 834 -12.82 40.60 41.11
C LEU A 834 -12.96 39.47 40.08
N MET A 835 -13.58 38.38 40.54
CA MET A 835 -14.48 37.43 39.86
C MET A 835 -14.24 36.96 38.42
N SER A 836 -14.13 35.64 38.33
CA SER A 836 -14.61 34.74 37.27
C SER A 836 -15.75 35.24 36.34
N SER A 837 -15.69 34.85 35.07
CA SER A 837 -16.84 34.77 34.16
C SER A 837 -16.75 33.54 33.24
N SER A 838 -17.93 33.05 32.82
CA SER A 838 -18.14 31.80 32.06
C SER A 838 -18.17 32.01 30.53
N PRO A 839 -18.11 30.93 29.71
CA PRO A 839 -18.09 31.01 28.24
C PRO A 839 -19.36 31.62 27.59
N PRO A 840 -19.27 32.09 26.32
CA PRO A 840 -20.30 32.89 25.66
C PRO A 840 -21.55 32.10 25.22
N ALA A 841 -22.67 32.81 25.06
CA ALA A 841 -23.99 32.26 24.81
C ALA A 841 -24.51 32.47 23.37
N ARG A 842 -25.57 31.71 23.01
CA ARG A 842 -26.32 31.83 21.74
C ARG A 842 -26.96 33.22 21.56
N PRO A 843 -27.11 33.72 20.31
CA PRO A 843 -28.09 34.75 19.98
C PRO A 843 -29.53 34.20 19.92
N VAL A 844 -30.52 35.07 20.15
CA VAL A 844 -31.97 34.81 20.09
C VAL A 844 -32.64 35.95 19.29
N PRO A 845 -33.65 35.70 18.43
CA PRO A 845 -34.07 36.67 17.40
C PRO A 845 -35.34 37.48 17.72
N ALA A 846 -35.44 38.69 17.14
CA ALA A 846 -36.66 39.50 17.00
C ALA A 846 -36.41 40.68 16.02
N PRO A 847 -37.44 41.37 15.48
CA PRO A 847 -38.75 40.87 15.01
C PRO A 847 -39.06 41.30 13.55
N ALA A 848 -40.25 40.99 13.04
CA ALA A 848 -40.62 41.15 11.63
C ALA A 848 -41.03 42.57 11.18
N GLN A 849 -40.82 42.87 9.89
CA GLN A 849 -41.62 43.84 9.12
C GLN A 849 -41.95 43.32 7.71
N THR A 850 -42.93 43.96 7.06
CA THR A 850 -43.71 43.46 5.92
C THR A 850 -43.08 43.70 4.54
N THR A 851 -43.45 42.87 3.54
CA THR A 851 -43.75 43.34 2.17
C THR A 851 -44.61 42.33 1.38
N LYS A 852 -45.19 42.75 0.25
CA LYS A 852 -46.15 41.98 -0.58
C LYS A 852 -45.57 41.67 -1.96
N ARG A 853 -45.90 40.48 -2.52
CA ARG A 853 -45.88 40.00 -3.94
C ARG A 853 -45.23 38.60 -4.05
N ARG A 854 -45.47 37.75 -5.07
CA ARG A 854 -46.61 37.58 -6.01
C ARG A 854 -46.38 36.27 -6.82
N THR A 855 -47.44 35.49 -7.03
CA THR A 855 -47.62 34.43 -8.07
C THR A 855 -46.71 33.19 -8.16
N LYS A 856 -47.42 32.05 -8.24
CA LYS A 856 -47.25 30.90 -9.17
C LYS A 856 -46.23 29.79 -8.89
N ASN A 857 -46.76 28.56 -9.06
CA ASN A 857 -46.12 27.28 -9.35
C ASN A 857 -45.21 26.69 -8.25
N GLY A 858 -45.27 25.40 -7.94
CA GLY A 858 -46.23 24.39 -8.38
C GLY A 858 -45.95 22.99 -7.80
N THR A 859 -47.03 22.28 -7.43
CA THR A 859 -47.18 20.81 -7.40
C THR A 859 -45.95 19.92 -7.14
N SER A 860 -45.91 19.25 -5.97
CA SER A 860 -46.07 17.78 -5.93
C SER A 860 -46.41 17.29 -4.51
N THR A 861 -47.54 16.61 -4.34
CA THR A 861 -48.02 16.07 -3.05
C THR A 861 -47.69 14.59 -2.90
N LYS A 862 -47.62 14.09 -1.65
CA LYS A 862 -47.36 12.67 -1.35
C LYS A 862 -48.46 12.11 -0.44
N ARG A 863 -48.98 10.92 -0.81
CA ARG A 863 -50.07 10.12 -0.18
C ARG A 863 -51.50 10.71 -0.31
N GLY A 864 -52.43 9.87 -0.78
CA GLY A 864 -53.84 10.21 -1.03
C GLY A 864 -54.65 9.00 -1.54
N THR A 865 -54.93 8.06 -0.64
CA THR A 865 -55.69 6.79 -0.76
C THR A 865 -56.94 6.72 -1.67
N ARG A 866 -57.17 5.51 -2.24
CA ARG A 866 -58.46 4.77 -2.39
C ARG A 866 -59.33 4.96 -3.66
N ALA A 867 -59.65 3.83 -4.31
CA ALA A 867 -60.67 3.61 -5.38
C ALA A 867 -60.45 4.37 -6.71
N GLY A 868 -61.00 3.96 -7.85
CA GLY A 868 -61.75 2.74 -8.23
C GLY A 868 -62.80 3.04 -9.32
N ALA A 869 -62.91 2.18 -10.36
CA ALA A 869 -63.77 2.36 -11.56
C ALA A 869 -63.33 3.55 -12.49
N THR A 870 -63.60 3.65 -13.81
CA THR A 870 -64.17 2.74 -14.84
C THR A 870 -63.92 3.31 -16.27
N VAL A 871 -63.87 2.43 -17.29
CA VAL A 871 -64.35 2.62 -18.71
C VAL A 871 -63.74 3.71 -19.63
N GLY A 872 -63.52 3.34 -20.91
CA GLY A 872 -63.51 4.25 -22.09
C GLY A 872 -62.18 4.98 -22.33
N ALA A 873 -61.32 4.69 -23.32
CA ALA A 873 -61.49 4.26 -24.71
C ALA A 873 -62.19 5.29 -25.62
N ASP A 874 -61.42 6.08 -26.38
CA ASP A 874 -61.64 6.13 -27.84
C ASP A 874 -60.46 6.60 -28.74
N LYS A 875 -60.34 5.91 -29.88
CA LYS A 875 -60.00 6.33 -31.26
C LYS A 875 -58.99 7.47 -31.60
N LYS A 876 -58.15 7.12 -32.60
CA LYS A 876 -57.70 7.92 -33.78
C LYS A 876 -56.70 9.08 -33.55
N ALA A 877 -55.87 9.46 -34.54
CA ALA A 877 -55.42 8.77 -35.75
C ALA A 877 -54.10 9.39 -36.27
N SER A 878 -53.32 8.61 -37.01
CA SER A 878 -52.07 9.01 -37.68
C SER A 878 -52.30 9.53 -39.11
N GLN A 879 -51.72 10.69 -39.47
CA GLN A 879 -51.44 11.19 -40.83
C GLN A 879 -50.63 12.51 -40.71
N VAL A 880 -49.75 12.94 -41.62
CA VAL A 880 -49.17 12.35 -42.85
C VAL A 880 -47.89 13.13 -43.28
N GLU A 881 -47.05 12.55 -44.16
CA GLU A 881 -46.02 13.23 -45.01
C GLU A 881 -44.79 13.93 -44.32
N GLU A 882 -43.66 14.23 -44.98
CA GLU A 882 -43.24 14.07 -46.40
C GLU A 882 -41.69 13.86 -46.60
N VAL A 883 -41.29 13.60 -47.86
CA VAL A 883 -39.95 13.70 -48.50
C VAL A 883 -38.68 13.21 -47.77
N GLY A 884 -38.13 12.08 -48.23
CA GLY A 884 -36.70 11.74 -48.07
C GLY A 884 -35.85 12.05 -49.31
N LYS A 885 -34.56 11.67 -49.32
CA LYS A 885 -33.75 11.55 -50.57
C LYS A 885 -32.60 10.55 -50.45
N SER A 886 -32.54 9.65 -51.42
CA SER A 886 -31.67 8.46 -51.49
C SER A 886 -30.24 8.76 -51.99
N ARG A 887 -29.27 7.86 -51.72
CA ARG A 887 -28.66 7.00 -52.78
C ARG A 887 -27.50 6.07 -52.33
N THR A 888 -27.74 4.74 -52.44
CA THR A 888 -26.90 3.70 -53.14
C THR A 888 -25.41 3.47 -52.74
N LEU A 889 -24.74 2.34 -52.98
CA LEU A 889 -25.01 1.08 -53.72
C LEU A 889 -24.78 -0.15 -52.73
N LYS A 890 -24.35 -1.41 -53.00
CA LYS A 890 -24.05 -2.23 -54.21
C LYS A 890 -24.04 -3.77 -53.93
N ARG A 891 -25.07 -4.52 -54.38
CA ARG A 891 -25.09 -6.01 -54.54
C ARG A 891 -25.01 -6.88 -53.25
N LYS A 892 -25.39 -8.17 -53.28
CA LYS A 892 -25.87 -9.01 -54.41
C LYS A 892 -27.16 -9.74 -54.05
#